data_AF-A0A8C7ZZS1-F1
#
_entry.id   AF-A0A8C7ZZS1-F1
#
_cell.length_a   1.000
_cell.length_b   1.000
_cell.length_c   1.000
_cell.angle_alpha   90.00
_cell.angle_beta   90.00
_cell.angle_gamma   90.00
#
_symmetry.space_group_name_H-M   'P 1'
#
loop_
_entity.id
_entity.type
_entity.pdbx_description
1 polymer ?
#
loop_
_entity_poly.entity_id
_entity_poly.type
_entity_poly.pdbx_seq_one_letter_code
_entity_poly.pdbx_strand_id
1 'polypeptide(L)'
;MKLFVSEGNPHCLKVLAALELTGVKCDVQYVNHEEKVVQFLNHPALPALLLPAGQQLFSANAICRLVLSDPEAVSMADIVLWGALHPILSDSSFTLGEHNSVKTWFDRVAAVHSCQSAVQKVLQGKGLQAMKSYMQRQPAPQNSQCRDAQPCNNNPAEERQHFVSEEECEAAALAWNKGLSSCPAPDRQHPILPQEGKRNVLVTSALPYVNNVPHLGNIIGCVLSADVFSRYGRLRGWNMLFVCGTDEYGTATENKAREEGLTPQQICDKYHAVHSSIYSWFQIDFDFFGRTTTEKQTEIAQNIFWRLHKHGYLVEDTVEQLRCENCQRFLADRFVEGTCPHCSYPEARGDQCDKCGRLINAVELRDPQCKVCRQTPVIRSSKHLFLDLPKLESQLEQWLEKSTSTGDWTTNAKQITHSWIRDGLKPRCITRDLHWGTPVPHPDFKEKVFYVWFDAPIGYLSITANYTSEWERWWKNPLQVELYNFMAKDNVPFHSVVFPCSLLGAQDNYTLVNHLVATEYLNYEDTKFSKSRGTGVFGDMAKDTGIPSDVWRFYLLYVRPEGQDSAFSWADMAMKNNSELLNNLGNFINRAGMFVTKFFEGCVPVMELQREDKELLAVVGWELQQYIQLMDKVKIRDALKHILNISRHGNQYIQVNQPWKKIKGEESERLRAGTVTGVAVNIACLLSVMLLPYMPLVSQIIRDQLNAPQSCVYTMLQGSGTFVCSLSAGHRIGTVSPLFQKLEAEQIEALKKRFGGHTPSTPAAAPAAAIKVAAVEGVDSEKAEQLVKAVAEQGDKVRALKAQKAEKDVIAAEVSKLLELKTQLALAEGKNLEPTSKKGKKK
;
A
#
# COMPACT_ATOMS: atom_id res chain seq x y z
N MET A 1 32.36 32.72 5.94
CA MET A 1 31.83 31.36 5.62
C MET A 1 33.02 30.43 5.51
N LYS A 2 32.87 29.15 5.85
CA LYS A 2 33.91 28.13 5.63
C LYS A 2 33.40 27.11 4.62
N LEU A 3 34.11 26.94 3.51
CA LEU A 3 33.78 25.94 2.49
C LEU A 3 34.77 24.79 2.59
N PHE A 4 34.23 23.58 2.74
CA PHE A 4 34.99 22.34 2.72
C PHE A 4 34.86 21.71 1.33
N VAL A 5 36.00 21.46 0.71
CA VAL A 5 36.11 20.85 -0.63
C VAL A 5 37.07 19.67 -0.58
N SER A 6 36.94 18.76 -1.55
CA SER A 6 37.85 17.62 -1.72
C SER A 6 38.39 17.57 -3.14
N GLU A 7 39.68 17.26 -3.27
CA GLU A 7 40.36 17.09 -4.56
C GLU A 7 39.70 16.02 -5.42
N GLY A 8 39.53 16.22 -6.73
CA GLY A 8 38.96 15.20 -7.62
C GLY A 8 37.44 15.01 -7.54
N ASN A 9 36.73 15.70 -6.65
CA ASN A 9 35.26 15.68 -6.59
C ASN A 9 34.66 16.69 -7.59
N PRO A 10 33.94 16.24 -8.63
CA PRO A 10 33.40 17.13 -9.67
C PRO A 10 32.34 18.12 -9.14
N HIS A 11 31.70 17.84 -8.01
CA HIS A 11 30.74 18.77 -7.41
C HIS A 11 31.42 19.97 -6.73
N CYS A 12 32.69 19.86 -6.34
CA CYS A 12 33.49 20.98 -5.82
C CYS A 12 33.87 21.97 -6.92
N LEU A 13 33.97 21.50 -8.17
CA LEU A 13 34.35 22.31 -9.34
C LEU A 13 33.41 23.50 -9.55
N LYS A 14 32.11 23.22 -9.64
CA LYS A 14 31.08 24.27 -9.84
C LYS A 14 30.99 25.27 -8.69
N VAL A 15 31.22 24.83 -7.45
CA VAL A 15 31.18 25.71 -6.27
C VAL A 15 32.37 26.66 -6.25
N LEU A 16 33.58 26.17 -6.56
CA LEU A 16 34.77 27.02 -6.63
C LEU A 16 34.73 27.99 -7.81
N ALA A 17 34.24 27.55 -8.97
CA ALA A 17 34.02 28.43 -10.12
C ALA A 17 33.02 29.55 -9.78
N ALA A 18 31.92 29.22 -9.08
CA ALA A 18 30.93 30.19 -8.63
C ALA A 18 31.49 31.20 -7.60
N LEU A 19 32.31 30.74 -6.65
CA LEU A 19 32.96 31.63 -5.67
C LEU A 19 33.94 32.59 -6.31
N GLU A 20 34.74 32.13 -7.26
CA GLU A 20 35.70 32.98 -7.95
C GLU A 20 35.04 33.96 -8.92
N LEU A 21 33.96 33.57 -9.59
CA LEU A 21 33.22 34.46 -10.48
C LEU A 21 32.57 35.62 -9.72
N THR A 22 32.11 35.36 -8.50
CA THR A 22 31.37 36.34 -7.68
C THR A 22 32.27 37.15 -6.76
N GLY A 23 33.55 36.76 -6.62
CA GLY A 23 34.50 37.41 -5.71
C GLY A 23 34.15 37.25 -4.22
N VAL A 24 33.21 36.37 -3.87
CA VAL A 24 32.77 36.16 -2.48
C VAL A 24 33.91 35.56 -1.67
N LYS A 25 34.37 36.30 -0.64
CA LYS A 25 35.43 35.85 0.26
C LYS A 25 34.92 34.72 1.17
N CYS A 26 35.37 33.50 0.90
CA CYS A 26 35.13 32.31 1.71
C CYS A 26 36.45 31.67 2.11
N ASP A 27 36.56 31.21 3.36
CA ASP A 27 37.69 30.40 3.81
C ASP A 27 37.53 28.98 3.25
N VAL A 28 38.41 28.57 2.34
CA VAL A 28 38.32 27.27 1.64
C VAL A 28 39.29 26.28 2.28
N GLN A 29 38.74 25.19 2.82
CA GLN A 29 39.49 24.11 3.47
C GLN A 29 39.42 22.85 2.61
N TYR A 30 40.58 22.27 2.32
CA TYR A 30 40.70 21.00 1.59
C TYR A 30 40.72 19.85 2.59
N VAL A 31 39.76 18.95 2.46
CA VAL A 31 39.54 17.81 3.35
C VAL A 31 39.56 16.50 2.56
N ASN A 32 39.80 15.39 3.25
CA ASN A 32 39.73 14.08 2.62
C ASN A 32 38.27 13.77 2.23
N HIS A 33 38.04 13.02 1.15
CA HIS A 33 36.71 12.61 0.69
C HIS A 33 35.89 11.87 1.75
N GLU A 34 36.56 11.14 2.64
CA GLU A 34 35.93 10.38 3.72
C GLU A 34 35.66 11.22 4.97
N GLU A 35 36.11 12.47 4.97
CA GLU A 35 36.00 13.35 6.13
C GLU A 35 34.56 13.83 6.33
N LYS A 36 34.04 13.54 7.52
CA LYS A 36 32.66 13.82 7.88
C LYS A 36 32.50 15.24 8.41
N VAL A 37 32.44 16.21 7.50
CA VAL A 37 32.22 17.62 7.82
C VAL A 37 30.80 17.90 8.35
N VAL A 38 29.80 17.19 7.80
CA VAL A 38 28.39 17.31 8.20
C VAL A 38 28.03 16.16 9.14
N GLN A 39 28.09 16.42 10.45
CA GLN A 39 28.05 15.36 11.48
C GLN A 39 26.76 14.53 11.51
N PHE A 40 25.62 15.12 11.10
CA PHE A 40 24.31 14.48 11.13
C PHE A 40 23.98 13.60 9.90
N LEU A 41 24.80 13.64 8.84
CA LEU A 41 24.61 12.75 7.69
C LEU A 41 25.22 11.37 7.95
N ASN A 42 24.67 10.32 7.38
CA ASN A 42 25.24 8.96 7.54
C ASN A 42 26.44 8.71 6.62
N HIS A 43 26.71 9.61 5.66
CA HIS A 43 27.79 9.53 4.69
C HIS A 43 28.49 10.89 4.53
N PRO A 44 29.77 10.92 4.10
CA PRO A 44 30.47 12.16 3.77
C PRO A 44 29.74 12.92 2.64
N ALA A 45 29.55 14.23 2.81
CA ALA A 45 28.91 15.08 1.81
C ALA A 45 29.78 16.31 1.57
N LEU A 46 30.43 16.36 0.40
CA LEU A 46 31.29 17.45 -0.05
C LEU A 46 30.88 17.85 -1.48
N PRO A 47 30.86 19.15 -1.83
CA PRO A 47 31.27 20.29 -1.00
C PRO A 47 30.27 20.64 0.10
N ALA A 48 30.76 21.17 1.23
CA ALA A 48 29.93 21.63 2.34
C ALA A 48 30.31 23.06 2.77
N LEU A 49 29.33 23.96 2.86
CA LEU A 49 29.48 25.34 3.29
C LEU A 49 28.90 25.52 4.70
N LEU A 50 29.74 25.97 5.63
CA LEU A 50 29.35 26.39 6.97
C LEU A 50 29.13 27.91 7.00
N LEU A 51 27.90 28.29 7.35
CA LEU A 51 27.46 29.66 7.51
C LEU A 51 27.77 30.17 8.94
N PRO A 52 27.94 31.50 9.13
CA PRO A 52 28.27 32.07 10.44
C PRO A 52 27.25 31.75 11.55
N ALA A 53 25.98 31.53 11.17
CA ALA A 53 24.89 31.17 12.09
C ALA A 53 24.85 29.68 12.47
N GLY A 54 25.88 28.88 12.12
CA GLY A 54 25.97 27.45 12.41
C GLY A 54 25.21 26.54 11.44
N GLN A 55 24.50 27.11 10.46
CA GLN A 55 23.84 26.35 9.40
C GLN A 55 24.86 25.76 8.40
N GLN A 56 24.55 24.56 7.87
CA GLN A 56 25.39 23.85 6.92
C GLN A 56 24.63 23.58 5.62
N LEU A 57 25.20 23.98 4.49
CA LEU A 57 24.73 23.60 3.15
C LEU A 57 25.68 22.56 2.57
N PHE A 58 25.16 21.46 2.05
CA PHE A 58 25.98 20.36 1.50
C PHE A 58 25.52 19.90 0.12
N SER A 59 24.61 20.67 -0.50
CA SER A 59 24.25 20.55 -1.91
C SER A 59 25.03 21.59 -2.70
N ALA A 60 25.87 21.13 -3.63
CA ALA A 60 26.65 22.02 -4.48
C ALA A 60 25.77 23.03 -5.25
N ASN A 61 24.58 22.63 -5.69
CA ASN A 61 23.66 23.54 -6.39
C ASN A 61 23.09 24.60 -5.45
N ALA A 62 22.74 24.22 -4.21
CA ALA A 62 22.26 25.17 -3.20
C ALA A 62 23.36 26.16 -2.80
N ILE A 63 24.61 25.69 -2.69
CA ILE A 63 25.77 26.55 -2.43
C ILE A 63 25.99 27.54 -3.58
N CYS A 64 25.97 27.07 -4.83
CA CYS A 64 26.06 27.96 -6.01
C CYS A 64 24.93 29.00 -6.02
N ARG A 65 23.70 28.61 -5.66
CA ARG A 65 22.54 29.50 -5.58
C ARG A 65 22.70 30.61 -4.55
N LEU A 66 23.34 30.31 -3.42
CA LEU A 66 23.62 31.29 -2.37
C LEU A 66 24.72 32.28 -2.77
N VAL A 67 25.73 31.79 -3.49
CA VAL A 67 26.94 32.57 -3.82
C VAL A 67 26.74 33.45 -5.06
N LEU A 68 25.99 32.97 -6.05
CA LEU A 68 25.77 33.69 -7.32
C LEU A 68 24.65 34.73 -7.18
N SER A 69 25.02 36.01 -7.21
CA SER A 69 24.13 37.12 -7.52
C SER A 69 24.34 37.50 -8.98
N ASP A 70 23.26 37.68 -9.73
CA ASP A 70 23.19 37.70 -11.20
C ASP A 70 24.36 38.43 -11.90
N PRO A 71 25.34 37.73 -12.51
CA PRO A 71 26.43 38.35 -13.26
C PRO A 71 26.13 38.41 -14.77
N GLU A 72 26.42 39.56 -15.41
CA GLU A 72 26.01 39.91 -16.78
C GLU A 72 26.60 39.05 -17.94
N ALA A 73 27.45 38.05 -17.70
CA ALA A 73 28.13 37.29 -18.77
C ALA A 73 27.96 35.76 -18.74
N VAL A 74 27.69 35.14 -17.58
CA VAL A 74 27.56 33.67 -17.43
C VAL A 74 26.50 33.38 -16.38
N SER A 75 25.43 32.70 -16.76
CA SER A 75 24.33 32.40 -15.84
C SER A 75 24.70 31.30 -14.83
N MET A 76 23.94 31.22 -13.73
CA MET A 76 24.05 30.09 -12.80
C MET A 76 23.88 28.74 -13.51
N ALA A 77 22.93 28.67 -14.45
CA ALA A 77 22.69 27.47 -15.24
C ALA A 77 23.94 27.08 -16.03
N ASP A 78 24.65 28.05 -16.60
CA ASP A 78 25.87 27.80 -17.36
C ASP A 78 26.97 27.16 -16.49
N ILE A 79 27.23 27.69 -15.30
CA ILE A 79 28.28 27.17 -14.39
C ILE A 79 27.91 25.77 -13.87
N VAL A 80 26.64 25.58 -13.51
CA VAL A 80 26.16 24.30 -12.96
C VAL A 80 26.21 23.21 -14.04
N LEU A 81 25.75 23.51 -15.26
CA LEU A 81 25.80 22.59 -16.39
C LEU A 81 27.24 22.34 -16.83
N TRP A 82 28.07 23.38 -16.95
CA TRP A 82 29.46 23.24 -17.32
C TRP A 82 30.22 22.38 -16.31
N GLY A 83 30.11 22.65 -15.00
CA GLY A 83 30.82 21.87 -13.99
C GLY A 83 30.38 20.40 -13.92
N ALA A 84 29.12 20.11 -14.29
CA ALA A 84 28.63 18.74 -14.40
C ALA A 84 29.15 18.02 -15.65
N LEU A 85 29.27 18.74 -16.77
CA LEU A 85 29.68 18.18 -18.07
C LEU A 85 31.19 18.20 -18.29
N HIS A 86 31.93 19.06 -17.58
CA HIS A 86 33.36 19.26 -17.76
C HIS A 86 34.18 17.96 -17.73
N PRO A 87 33.94 17.02 -16.80
CA PRO A 87 34.72 15.79 -16.78
C PRO A 87 34.54 14.91 -18.02
N ILE A 88 33.40 15.02 -18.71
CA ILE A 88 33.06 14.23 -19.90
C ILE A 88 33.54 14.95 -21.16
N LEU A 89 33.25 16.25 -21.28
CA LEU A 89 33.49 17.02 -22.50
C LEU A 89 34.93 17.50 -22.66
N SER A 90 35.73 17.44 -21.59
CA SER A 90 37.17 17.70 -21.64
C SER A 90 38.00 16.47 -22.01
N ASP A 91 37.38 15.29 -22.19
CA ASP A 91 38.06 14.08 -22.63
C ASP A 91 38.14 14.02 -24.17
N SER A 92 39.35 13.92 -24.71
CA SER A 92 39.58 13.83 -26.16
C SER A 92 39.06 12.53 -26.79
N SER A 93 38.74 11.52 -25.99
CA SER A 93 38.13 10.26 -26.44
C SER A 93 36.61 10.33 -26.63
N PHE A 94 35.95 11.39 -26.13
CA PHE A 94 34.51 11.59 -26.25
C PHE A 94 34.19 12.57 -27.39
N THR A 95 33.52 12.09 -28.43
CA THR A 95 33.07 12.92 -29.56
C THR A 95 31.59 13.27 -29.42
N LEU A 96 31.29 14.56 -29.25
CA LEU A 96 29.92 15.05 -29.53
C LEU A 96 29.69 14.91 -31.05
N GLY A 97 28.63 14.21 -31.44
CA GLY A 97 28.18 14.11 -32.84
C GLY A 97 27.66 15.44 -33.40
N GLU A 98 26.44 15.47 -33.95
CA GLU A 98 25.89 16.65 -34.67
C GLU A 98 25.61 17.89 -33.80
N HIS A 99 25.85 17.85 -32.50
CA HIS A 99 25.53 18.93 -31.56
C HIS A 99 26.66 19.97 -31.38
N ASN A 100 27.06 20.60 -32.49
CA ASN A 100 28.13 21.63 -32.49
C ASN A 100 27.83 22.82 -31.57
N SER A 101 26.56 23.17 -31.36
CA SER A 101 26.14 24.26 -30.47
C SER A 101 26.51 24.01 -29.00
N VAL A 102 26.44 22.76 -28.54
CA VAL A 102 26.78 22.38 -27.17
C VAL A 102 28.29 22.46 -26.94
N LYS A 103 29.09 22.03 -27.94
CA LYS A 103 30.55 22.14 -27.87
C LYS A 103 31.00 23.60 -27.83
N THR A 104 30.48 24.43 -28.72
CA THR A 104 30.78 25.88 -28.74
C THR A 104 30.37 26.57 -27.44
N TRP A 105 29.21 26.22 -26.86
CA TRP A 105 28.80 26.71 -25.54
C TRP A 105 29.77 26.26 -24.44
N PHE A 106 30.13 24.98 -24.43
CA PHE A 106 31.03 24.42 -23.42
C PHE A 106 32.42 25.07 -23.46
N ASP A 107 32.99 25.21 -24.66
CA ASP A 107 34.30 25.85 -24.85
C ASP A 107 34.28 27.33 -24.42
N ARG A 108 33.16 28.03 -24.69
CA ARG A 108 32.97 29.42 -24.24
C ARG A 108 32.96 29.53 -22.71
N VAL A 109 32.24 28.65 -22.00
CA VAL A 109 32.19 28.66 -20.53
C VAL A 109 33.51 28.16 -19.92
N ALA A 110 34.19 27.21 -20.57
CA ALA A 110 35.50 26.70 -20.15
C ALA A 110 36.63 27.73 -20.32
N ALA A 111 36.50 28.68 -21.25
CA ALA A 111 37.45 29.77 -21.45
C ALA A 111 37.40 30.85 -20.34
N VAL A 112 36.39 30.84 -19.48
CA VAL A 112 36.26 31.81 -18.38
C VAL A 112 37.33 31.56 -17.32
N HIS A 113 38.03 32.61 -16.90
CA HIS A 113 39.16 32.51 -15.97
C HIS A 113 38.81 31.80 -14.65
N SER A 114 37.66 32.12 -14.04
CA SER A 114 37.16 31.48 -12.82
C SER A 114 36.91 29.97 -12.99
N CYS A 115 36.47 29.56 -14.18
CA CYS A 115 36.30 28.14 -14.51
C CYS A 115 37.67 27.44 -14.63
N GLN A 116 38.64 28.05 -15.32
CA GLN A 116 40.00 27.50 -15.48
C GLN A 116 40.74 27.34 -14.14
N SER A 117 40.66 28.35 -13.28
CA SER A 117 41.26 28.31 -11.94
C SER A 117 40.60 27.26 -11.05
N ALA A 118 39.27 27.13 -11.09
CA ALA A 118 38.55 26.06 -10.37
C ALA A 118 38.97 24.65 -10.85
N VAL A 119 39.15 24.46 -12.17
CA VAL A 119 39.65 23.20 -12.74
C VAL A 119 41.03 22.86 -12.22
N GLN A 120 41.96 23.82 -12.22
CA GLN A 120 43.31 23.60 -11.69
C GLN A 120 43.29 23.22 -10.21
N LYS A 121 42.46 23.90 -9.40
CA LYS A 121 42.36 23.66 -7.96
C LYS A 121 41.75 22.31 -7.60
N VAL A 122 40.72 21.87 -8.34
CA VAL A 122 40.01 20.61 -8.05
C VAL A 122 40.66 19.42 -8.72
N LEU A 123 41.13 19.55 -9.96
CA LEU A 123 41.62 18.43 -10.75
C LEU A 123 43.15 18.34 -10.84
N GLN A 124 43.89 19.39 -10.45
CA GLN A 124 45.37 19.43 -10.39
C GLN A 124 46.07 18.86 -11.64
N GLY A 125 45.51 19.08 -12.84
CA GLY A 125 46.06 18.57 -14.09
C GLY A 125 45.89 17.06 -14.33
N LYS A 126 45.23 16.31 -13.44
CA LYS A 126 44.99 14.85 -13.56
C LYS A 126 43.71 14.49 -14.33
N GLY A 127 42.91 15.48 -14.73
CA GLY A 127 41.72 15.31 -15.59
C GLY A 127 40.77 14.19 -15.13
N LEU A 128 40.35 13.34 -16.06
CA LEU A 128 39.42 12.21 -15.84
C LEU A 128 39.95 11.17 -14.83
N GLN A 129 41.27 11.04 -14.64
CA GLN A 129 41.83 10.03 -13.71
C GLN A 129 41.48 10.35 -12.25
N ALA A 130 41.44 11.63 -11.88
CA ALA A 130 41.00 12.06 -10.55
C ALA A 130 39.53 11.70 -10.30
N MET A 131 38.68 11.83 -11.32
CA MET A 131 37.27 11.50 -11.26
C MET A 131 37.01 9.98 -11.24
N LYS A 132 37.74 9.19 -12.05
CA LYS A 132 37.67 7.72 -11.99
C LYS A 132 38.04 7.22 -10.59
N SER A 133 39.09 7.78 -10.00
CA SER A 133 39.50 7.47 -8.63
C SER A 133 38.43 7.84 -7.60
N TYR A 134 37.74 8.97 -7.79
CA TYR A 134 36.60 9.37 -6.96
C TYR A 134 35.39 8.43 -7.13
N MET A 135 34.97 8.13 -8.36
CA MET A 135 33.82 7.27 -8.64
C MET A 135 34.03 5.82 -8.21
N GLN A 136 35.25 5.28 -8.34
CA GLN A 136 35.60 3.93 -7.86
C GLN A 136 35.54 3.80 -6.33
N ARG A 137 35.64 4.91 -5.60
CA ARG A 137 35.54 4.95 -4.13
C ARG A 137 34.11 5.19 -3.64
N GLN A 138 33.18 5.55 -4.53
CA GLN A 138 31.76 5.65 -4.19
C GLN A 138 31.13 4.25 -4.20
N PRO A 139 30.20 3.94 -3.27
CA PRO A 139 29.48 2.67 -3.29
C PRO A 139 28.76 2.49 -4.63
N ALA A 140 28.83 1.27 -5.20
CA ALA A 140 28.21 0.97 -6.48
C ALA A 140 26.72 1.33 -6.46
N PRO A 141 26.21 2.08 -7.45
CA PRO A 141 24.79 2.40 -7.51
C PRO A 141 23.99 1.10 -7.68
N GLN A 142 22.98 0.89 -6.84
CA GLN A 142 21.96 -0.11 -7.09
C GLN A 142 21.33 0.16 -8.46
N ASN A 143 21.36 -0.85 -9.33
CA ASN A 143 20.88 -0.88 -10.71
C ASN A 143 19.82 0.18 -11.06
N SER A 144 20.24 1.16 -11.85
CA SER A 144 19.36 2.03 -12.62
C SER A 144 19.91 2.19 -14.04
N GLN A 145 19.38 1.41 -14.97
CA GLN A 145 19.38 1.63 -16.43
C GLN A 145 17.93 1.37 -16.88
N CYS A 146 17.25 2.15 -17.71
CA CYS A 146 17.57 3.31 -18.51
C CYS A 146 16.25 4.12 -18.63
N ARG A 147 16.27 5.45 -18.45
CA ARG A 147 15.09 6.33 -18.66
C ARG A 147 15.30 7.11 -19.95
N ASP A 148 14.78 6.57 -21.05
CA ASP A 148 14.28 7.39 -22.17
C ASP A 148 12.77 7.57 -21.96
N ALA A 149 12.41 8.53 -21.11
CA ALA A 149 11.05 9.04 -20.99
C ALA A 149 11.10 10.43 -20.34
N GLN A 150 10.36 11.37 -20.91
CA GLN A 150 10.18 12.75 -20.47
C GLN A 150 10.06 12.91 -18.94
N PRO A 151 10.54 14.02 -18.35
CA PRO A 151 10.79 14.13 -16.92
C PRO A 151 9.48 14.18 -16.12
N CYS A 152 9.07 13.03 -15.57
CA CYS A 152 8.24 12.95 -14.39
C CYS A 152 9.11 13.28 -13.16
N ASN A 153 8.94 14.49 -12.62
CA ASN A 153 9.56 14.93 -11.37
C ASN A 153 9.02 14.13 -10.19
N ASN A 154 9.84 13.20 -9.67
CA ASN A 154 9.71 12.69 -8.31
C ASN A 154 10.85 13.30 -7.47
N ASN A 155 10.57 14.45 -6.87
CA ASN A 155 11.23 14.93 -5.66
C ASN A 155 10.15 15.04 -4.57
N PRO A 156 10.48 14.87 -3.28
CA PRO A 156 9.53 15.16 -2.21
C PRO A 156 9.13 16.63 -2.33
N ALA A 157 7.82 16.88 -2.34
CA ALA A 157 7.17 18.14 -2.67
C ALA A 157 7.85 19.37 -2.06
N GLU A 158 8.55 20.14 -2.90
CA GLU A 158 8.44 21.60 -2.82
C GLU A 158 7.02 21.91 -3.29
N GLU A 159 6.16 22.40 -2.39
CA GLU A 159 4.84 22.94 -2.73
C GLU A 159 5.02 24.05 -3.78
N ARG A 160 4.90 23.71 -5.07
CA ARG A 160 4.74 24.71 -6.11
C ARG A 160 3.37 25.32 -5.90
N GLN A 161 3.32 26.55 -5.39
CA GLN A 161 2.10 27.34 -5.38
C GLN A 161 1.59 27.43 -6.83
N HIS A 162 0.43 26.84 -7.10
CA HIS A 162 -0.23 27.01 -8.39
C HIS A 162 -0.67 28.47 -8.48
N PHE A 163 -0.02 29.23 -9.37
CA PHE A 163 -0.36 30.61 -9.61
C PHE A 163 -1.58 30.65 -10.53
N VAL A 164 -2.72 31.06 -9.97
CA VAL A 164 -3.99 31.15 -10.70
C VAL A 164 -4.01 32.45 -11.50
N SER A 165 -4.28 32.33 -12.80
CA SER A 165 -4.47 33.47 -13.70
C SER A 165 -5.85 34.14 -13.51
N GLU A 166 -5.98 35.38 -13.97
CA GLU A 166 -7.26 36.11 -13.91
C GLU A 166 -8.35 35.41 -14.75
N GLU A 167 -7.98 34.84 -15.89
CA GLU A 167 -8.88 34.04 -16.74
C GLU A 167 -9.42 32.80 -16.01
N GLU A 168 -8.57 32.09 -15.27
CA GLU A 168 -8.98 30.94 -14.46
C GLU A 168 -9.91 31.34 -13.31
N CYS A 169 -9.68 32.50 -12.70
CA CYS A 169 -10.56 33.05 -11.67
C CYS A 169 -11.96 33.37 -12.22
N GLU A 170 -12.02 33.98 -13.40
CA GLU A 170 -13.28 34.30 -14.06
C GLU A 170 -14.02 33.04 -14.53
N ALA A 171 -13.30 32.08 -15.10
CA ALA A 171 -13.88 30.79 -15.50
C ALA A 171 -14.46 30.02 -14.29
N ALA A 172 -13.75 30.02 -13.16
CA ALA A 172 -14.22 29.40 -11.93
C ALA A 172 -15.47 30.11 -11.37
N ALA A 173 -15.51 31.45 -11.40
CA ALA A 173 -16.69 32.22 -10.98
C ALA A 173 -17.90 31.97 -11.90
N LEU A 174 -17.69 31.87 -13.22
CA LEU A 174 -18.74 31.52 -14.17
C LEU A 174 -19.28 30.11 -13.92
N ALA A 175 -18.39 29.14 -13.69
CA ALA A 175 -18.76 27.77 -13.34
C ALA A 175 -19.57 27.71 -12.03
N TRP A 176 -19.11 28.43 -11.01
CA TRP A 176 -19.78 28.54 -9.71
C TRP A 176 -21.23 29.01 -9.85
N ASN A 177 -21.46 30.05 -10.66
CA ASN A 177 -22.76 30.68 -10.86
C ASN A 177 -23.76 29.83 -11.65
N LYS A 178 -23.31 28.79 -12.37
CA LYS A 178 -24.23 27.85 -13.06
C LYS A 178 -25.10 27.06 -12.08
N GLY A 179 -24.68 26.93 -10.83
CA GLY A 179 -25.41 26.19 -9.79
C GLY A 179 -25.52 24.69 -10.08
N LEU A 180 -26.42 24.02 -9.35
CA LEU A 180 -26.73 22.61 -9.61
C LEU A 180 -27.63 22.48 -10.84
N SER A 181 -27.14 21.75 -11.84
CA SER A 181 -28.00 21.22 -12.91
C SER A 181 -28.84 20.05 -12.37
N SER A 182 -30.05 19.89 -12.89
CA SER A 182 -30.88 18.71 -12.62
C SER A 182 -30.31 17.49 -13.37
N CYS A 183 -29.24 16.90 -12.82
CA CYS A 183 -28.77 15.59 -13.27
C CYS A 183 -29.52 14.53 -12.45
N PRO A 184 -30.42 13.74 -13.04
CA PRO A 184 -31.04 12.63 -12.33
C PRO A 184 -29.93 11.66 -11.89
N ALA A 185 -30.05 11.14 -10.67
CA ALA A 185 -29.19 10.05 -10.23
C ALA A 185 -29.34 8.88 -11.21
N PRO A 186 -28.24 8.30 -11.73
CA PRO A 186 -28.34 7.08 -12.51
C PRO A 186 -28.97 6.00 -11.64
N ASP A 187 -30.08 5.43 -12.14
CA ASP A 187 -30.78 4.35 -11.45
C ASP A 187 -29.93 3.07 -11.49
N ARG A 188 -29.50 2.59 -10.33
CA ARG A 188 -28.70 1.36 -10.17
C ARG A 188 -29.65 0.16 -10.12
N GLN A 189 -30.28 -0.13 -11.25
CA GLN A 189 -31.15 -1.30 -11.39
C GLN A 189 -30.31 -2.56 -11.66
N HIS A 190 -30.55 -3.59 -10.84
CA HIS A 190 -29.94 -4.90 -11.03
C HIS A 190 -30.86 -5.80 -11.87
N PRO A 191 -30.32 -6.60 -12.82
CA PRO A 191 -28.91 -6.71 -13.14
C PRO A 191 -28.41 -5.56 -14.03
N ILE A 192 -27.24 -5.04 -13.68
CA ILE A 192 -26.52 -4.03 -14.47
C ILE A 192 -25.91 -4.71 -15.70
N LEU A 193 -26.28 -4.22 -16.89
CA LEU A 193 -25.82 -4.73 -18.19
C LEU A 193 -25.13 -3.63 -19.00
N PRO A 194 -24.20 -3.95 -19.91
CA PRO A 194 -23.54 -2.96 -20.76
C PRO A 194 -24.55 -2.20 -21.63
N GLN A 195 -24.39 -0.88 -21.70
CA GLN A 195 -25.21 0.04 -22.47
C GLN A 195 -24.39 0.59 -23.63
N GLU A 196 -24.94 0.51 -24.84
CA GLU A 196 -24.29 1.02 -26.04
C GLU A 196 -24.13 2.55 -25.98
N GLY A 197 -23.00 3.05 -26.48
CA GLY A 197 -22.67 4.49 -26.45
C GLY A 197 -22.28 5.04 -25.07
N LYS A 198 -22.31 4.21 -24.01
CA LYS A 198 -21.77 4.55 -22.69
C LYS A 198 -20.48 3.79 -22.41
N ARG A 199 -19.66 4.36 -21.51
CA ARG A 199 -18.49 3.66 -20.97
C ARG A 199 -18.95 2.58 -19.99
N ASN A 200 -18.72 1.31 -20.35
CA ASN A 200 -19.04 0.15 -19.51
C ASN A 200 -17.78 -0.39 -18.88
N VAL A 201 -17.72 -0.38 -17.55
CA VAL A 201 -16.52 -0.78 -16.81
C VAL A 201 -16.86 -1.95 -15.91
N LEU A 202 -16.18 -3.06 -16.16
CA LEU A 202 -16.22 -4.25 -15.34
C LEU A 202 -15.04 -4.22 -14.37
N VAL A 203 -15.32 -4.27 -13.09
CA VAL A 203 -14.31 -4.28 -12.03
C VAL A 203 -14.35 -5.63 -11.35
N THR A 204 -13.17 -6.26 -11.21
CA THR A 204 -13.00 -7.41 -10.33
C THR A 204 -11.94 -7.13 -9.28
N SER A 205 -12.15 -7.70 -8.09
CA SER A 205 -11.11 -7.86 -7.09
C SER A 205 -10.69 -9.32 -7.05
N ALA A 206 -9.39 -9.58 -6.87
CA ALA A 206 -8.87 -10.92 -6.66
C ALA A 206 -9.71 -11.69 -5.62
N LEU A 207 -10.09 -12.91 -5.97
CA LEU A 207 -10.91 -13.76 -5.13
C LEU A 207 -10.11 -14.18 -3.88
N PRO A 208 -10.49 -13.74 -2.68
CA PRO A 208 -9.86 -14.23 -1.45
C PRO A 208 -10.05 -15.74 -1.27
N TYR A 209 -8.98 -16.42 -0.90
CA TYR A 209 -9.04 -17.82 -0.46
C TYR A 209 -9.91 -17.95 0.79
N VAL A 210 -10.96 -18.78 0.71
CA VAL A 210 -11.99 -18.90 1.75
C VAL A 210 -11.45 -19.47 3.07
N ASN A 211 -10.39 -20.26 3.03
CA ASN A 211 -9.91 -21.00 4.20
C ASN A 211 -9.18 -20.11 5.24
N ASN A 212 -9.03 -18.80 4.98
CA ASN A 212 -8.32 -17.86 5.84
C ASN A 212 -9.10 -16.56 6.02
N VAL A 213 -9.17 -16.08 7.27
CA VAL A 213 -9.69 -14.74 7.55
C VAL A 213 -8.77 -13.70 6.90
N PRO A 214 -9.29 -12.74 6.12
CA PRO A 214 -8.47 -11.73 5.46
C PRO A 214 -7.91 -10.74 6.49
N HIS A 215 -6.62 -10.40 6.36
CA HIS A 215 -6.00 -9.32 7.12
C HIS A 215 -6.03 -7.99 6.37
N LEU A 216 -5.66 -6.89 7.03
CA LEU A 216 -5.71 -5.54 6.43
C LEU A 216 -4.94 -5.45 5.11
N GLY A 217 -3.80 -6.15 5.01
CA GLY A 217 -3.04 -6.28 3.76
C GLY A 217 -3.83 -6.89 2.58
N ASN A 218 -4.64 -7.93 2.80
CA ASN A 218 -5.50 -8.48 1.75
C ASN A 218 -6.60 -7.48 1.35
N ILE A 219 -7.15 -6.78 2.36
CA ILE A 219 -8.22 -5.82 2.17
C ILE A 219 -7.75 -4.64 1.30
N ILE A 220 -6.63 -3.99 1.67
CA ILE A 220 -6.11 -2.83 0.93
C ILE A 220 -5.61 -3.20 -0.46
N GLY A 221 -4.98 -4.36 -0.63
CA GLY A 221 -4.40 -4.76 -1.92
C GLY A 221 -5.43 -5.12 -2.98
N CYS A 222 -6.63 -5.53 -2.56
CA CYS A 222 -7.66 -6.03 -3.47
C CYS A 222 -8.98 -5.25 -3.28
N VAL A 223 -9.86 -5.72 -2.38
CA VAL A 223 -11.27 -5.31 -2.31
C VAL A 223 -11.47 -3.82 -2.00
N LEU A 224 -10.66 -3.23 -1.12
CA LEU A 224 -10.80 -1.82 -0.75
C LEU A 224 -10.30 -0.88 -1.86
N SER A 225 -9.24 -1.26 -2.56
CA SER A 225 -8.76 -0.51 -3.73
C SER A 225 -9.80 -0.54 -4.86
N ALA A 226 -10.38 -1.71 -5.12
CA ALA A 226 -11.41 -1.88 -6.15
C ALA A 226 -12.70 -1.12 -5.80
N ASP A 227 -13.11 -1.11 -4.52
CA ASP A 227 -14.28 -0.38 -4.04
C ASP A 227 -14.17 1.13 -4.26
N VAL A 228 -13.01 1.71 -3.93
CA VAL A 228 -12.75 3.14 -4.13
C VAL A 228 -12.87 3.50 -5.60
N PHE A 229 -12.27 2.72 -6.50
CA PHE A 229 -12.39 2.96 -7.94
C PHE A 229 -13.81 2.75 -8.45
N SER A 230 -14.53 1.73 -7.96
CA SER A 230 -15.91 1.44 -8.32
C SER A 230 -16.84 2.61 -7.96
N ARG A 231 -16.76 3.09 -6.71
CA ARG A 231 -17.52 4.26 -6.22
C ARG A 231 -17.21 5.51 -7.03
N TYR A 232 -15.94 5.75 -7.33
CA TYR A 232 -15.53 6.85 -8.19
C TYR A 232 -16.14 6.74 -9.60
N GLY A 233 -16.06 5.58 -10.24
CA GLY A 233 -16.65 5.38 -11.57
C GLY A 233 -18.17 5.60 -11.59
N ARG A 234 -18.87 5.18 -10.52
CA ARG A 234 -20.31 5.47 -10.33
C ARG A 234 -20.57 6.98 -10.23
N LEU A 235 -19.72 7.73 -9.52
CA LEU A 235 -19.80 9.20 -9.45
C LEU A 235 -19.55 9.88 -10.81
N ARG A 236 -18.66 9.31 -11.62
CA ARG A 236 -18.42 9.76 -13.00
C ARG A 236 -19.57 9.44 -13.96
N GLY A 237 -20.58 8.68 -13.51
CA GLY A 237 -21.71 8.25 -14.34
C GLY A 237 -21.39 7.10 -15.28
N TRP A 238 -20.30 6.36 -15.04
CA TRP A 238 -19.97 5.17 -15.82
C TRP A 238 -20.92 4.02 -15.48
N ASN A 239 -21.15 3.14 -16.45
CA ASN A 239 -21.91 1.92 -16.21
C ASN A 239 -20.98 0.89 -15.56
N MET A 240 -21.04 0.78 -14.23
CA MET A 240 -20.10 -0.01 -13.43
C MET A 240 -20.74 -1.35 -13.01
N LEU A 241 -20.01 -2.45 -13.20
CA LEU A 241 -20.30 -3.71 -12.54
C LEU A 241 -19.07 -4.15 -11.72
N PHE A 242 -19.20 -4.19 -10.39
CA PHE A 242 -18.14 -4.62 -9.48
C PHE A 242 -18.47 -5.98 -8.85
N VAL A 243 -17.73 -7.02 -9.25
CA VAL A 243 -17.91 -8.39 -8.75
C VAL A 243 -16.67 -8.93 -8.04
N CYS A 244 -16.90 -9.74 -7.03
CA CYS A 244 -15.88 -10.53 -6.35
C CYS A 244 -16.54 -11.78 -5.74
N GLY A 245 -15.80 -12.58 -5.01
CA GLY A 245 -16.30 -13.77 -4.36
C GLY A 245 -15.19 -14.52 -3.65
N THR A 246 -15.51 -15.64 -3.04
CA THR A 246 -14.53 -16.51 -2.39
C THR A 246 -14.00 -17.57 -3.36
N ASP A 247 -12.67 -17.76 -3.35
CA ASP A 247 -12.01 -18.91 -3.97
C ASP A 247 -12.00 -20.08 -2.97
N GLU A 248 -12.65 -21.17 -3.33
CA GLU A 248 -13.08 -22.20 -2.39
C GLU A 248 -12.47 -23.58 -2.65
N TYR A 249 -11.87 -23.80 -3.82
CA TYR A 249 -11.31 -25.09 -4.19
C TYR A 249 -9.85 -25.29 -3.75
N GLY A 250 -9.39 -26.53 -3.86
CA GLY A 250 -7.99 -26.87 -3.67
C GLY A 250 -7.64 -27.49 -2.31
N THR A 251 -6.40 -27.95 -2.22
CA THR A 251 -5.91 -28.76 -1.09
C THR A 251 -5.94 -28.02 0.25
N ALA A 252 -5.81 -26.70 0.24
CA ALA A 252 -5.81 -25.89 1.45
C ALA A 252 -7.16 -25.94 2.16
N THR A 253 -8.26 -25.95 1.40
CA THR A 253 -9.62 -26.11 1.91
C THR A 253 -9.82 -27.51 2.51
N GLU A 254 -9.42 -28.58 1.81
CA GLU A 254 -9.55 -29.95 2.34
C GLU A 254 -8.79 -30.15 3.65
N ASN A 255 -7.57 -29.61 3.74
CA ASN A 255 -6.76 -29.70 4.96
C ASN A 255 -7.42 -28.94 6.11
N LYS A 256 -7.89 -27.71 5.86
CA LYS A 256 -8.53 -26.89 6.87
C LYS A 256 -9.87 -27.49 7.33
N ALA A 257 -10.65 -28.05 6.40
CA ALA A 257 -11.86 -28.79 6.71
C ALA A 257 -11.57 -29.94 7.67
N ARG A 258 -10.52 -30.73 7.40
CA ARG A 258 -10.08 -31.83 8.27
C ARG A 258 -9.62 -31.36 9.64
N GLU A 259 -8.84 -30.28 9.71
CA GLU A 259 -8.39 -29.68 10.98
C GLU A 259 -9.56 -29.24 11.86
N GLU A 260 -10.65 -28.76 11.26
CA GLU A 260 -11.85 -28.33 11.98
C GLU A 260 -12.93 -29.41 12.12
N GLY A 261 -12.69 -30.63 11.60
CA GLY A 261 -13.66 -31.72 11.64
C GLY A 261 -14.92 -31.47 10.79
N LEU A 262 -14.79 -30.71 9.71
CA LEU A 262 -15.86 -30.32 8.78
C LEU A 262 -15.66 -30.92 7.39
N THR A 263 -16.71 -30.92 6.57
CA THR A 263 -16.57 -31.17 5.12
C THR A 263 -16.04 -29.91 4.40
N PRO A 264 -15.43 -30.05 3.21
CA PRO A 264 -15.00 -28.89 2.41
C PRO A 264 -16.12 -27.88 2.15
N GLN A 265 -17.34 -28.33 1.81
CA GLN A 265 -18.49 -27.43 1.63
C GLN A 265 -18.83 -26.66 2.92
N GLN A 266 -18.90 -27.35 4.07
CA GLN A 266 -19.24 -26.71 5.35
C GLN A 266 -18.22 -25.65 5.76
N ILE A 267 -16.92 -25.90 5.55
CA ILE A 267 -15.90 -24.89 5.87
C ILE A 267 -15.99 -23.69 4.91
N CYS A 268 -16.25 -23.94 3.63
CA CYS A 268 -16.44 -22.86 2.67
C CYS A 268 -17.66 -22.01 3.03
N ASP A 269 -18.79 -22.62 3.38
CA ASP A 269 -20.02 -21.92 3.78
C ASP A 269 -19.78 -21.03 5.01
N LYS A 270 -19.11 -21.58 6.02
CA LYS A 270 -18.72 -20.87 7.24
C LYS A 270 -17.88 -19.64 6.91
N TYR A 271 -16.80 -19.80 6.14
CA TYR A 271 -15.87 -18.71 5.90
C TYR A 271 -16.35 -17.73 4.82
N HIS A 272 -17.15 -18.15 3.85
CA HIS A 272 -17.80 -17.22 2.92
C HIS A 272 -18.65 -16.20 3.68
N ALA A 273 -19.42 -16.64 4.68
CA ALA A 273 -20.16 -15.76 5.58
C ALA A 273 -19.23 -14.81 6.37
N VAL A 274 -18.09 -15.31 6.87
CA VAL A 274 -17.08 -14.48 7.55
C VAL A 274 -16.54 -13.39 6.61
N HIS A 275 -16.11 -13.74 5.40
CA HIS A 275 -15.64 -12.77 4.41
C HIS A 275 -16.71 -11.72 4.08
N SER A 276 -17.94 -12.16 3.79
CA SER A 276 -19.06 -11.27 3.50
C SER A 276 -19.32 -10.28 4.64
N SER A 277 -19.30 -10.75 5.90
CA SER A 277 -19.49 -9.90 7.07
C SER A 277 -18.37 -8.86 7.26
N ILE A 278 -17.12 -9.24 7.00
CA ILE A 278 -15.96 -8.35 7.08
C ILE A 278 -16.07 -7.27 6.01
N TYR A 279 -16.32 -7.65 4.76
CA TYR A 279 -16.40 -6.71 3.65
C TYR A 279 -17.60 -5.77 3.77
N SER A 280 -18.73 -6.25 4.30
CA SER A 280 -19.87 -5.41 4.65
C SER A 280 -19.51 -4.38 5.72
N TRP A 281 -18.79 -4.77 6.79
CA TRP A 281 -18.35 -3.83 7.83
C TRP A 281 -17.34 -2.79 7.32
N PHE A 282 -16.43 -3.19 6.43
CA PHE A 282 -15.53 -2.29 5.70
C PHE A 282 -16.25 -1.47 4.60
N GLN A 283 -17.57 -1.63 4.45
CA GLN A 283 -18.41 -0.92 3.49
C GLN A 283 -17.95 -1.11 2.04
N ILE A 284 -17.55 -2.33 1.67
CA ILE A 284 -17.25 -2.69 0.28
C ILE A 284 -18.57 -2.88 -0.48
N ASP A 285 -18.79 -2.07 -1.51
CA ASP A 285 -20.05 -1.99 -2.27
C ASP A 285 -19.95 -2.80 -3.57
N PHE A 286 -19.85 -4.12 -3.41
CA PHE A 286 -19.99 -5.09 -4.51
C PHE A 286 -21.40 -5.00 -5.10
N ASP A 287 -21.51 -5.11 -6.42
CA ASP A 287 -22.79 -5.36 -7.07
C ASP A 287 -23.22 -6.82 -6.88
N PHE A 288 -22.25 -7.74 -6.80
CA PHE A 288 -22.47 -9.13 -6.44
C PHE A 288 -21.21 -9.76 -5.83
N PHE A 289 -21.36 -10.43 -4.68
CA PHE A 289 -20.29 -11.19 -4.02
C PHE A 289 -20.63 -12.69 -4.03
N GLY A 290 -20.01 -13.43 -4.97
CA GLY A 290 -20.32 -14.83 -5.25
C GLY A 290 -19.31 -15.83 -4.70
N ARG A 291 -19.29 -17.03 -5.31
CA ARG A 291 -18.53 -18.21 -4.87
C ARG A 291 -18.05 -19.01 -6.07
N THR A 292 -16.91 -19.69 -5.98
CA THR A 292 -16.44 -20.58 -7.06
C THR A 292 -17.07 -21.97 -7.02
N THR A 293 -17.64 -22.42 -5.91
CA THR A 293 -18.29 -23.75 -5.81
C THR A 293 -19.73 -23.73 -6.32
N THR A 294 -19.94 -23.50 -7.62
CA THR A 294 -21.28 -23.43 -8.23
C THR A 294 -21.37 -24.28 -9.50
N GLU A 295 -22.60 -24.61 -9.91
CA GLU A 295 -22.83 -25.32 -11.18
C GLU A 295 -22.31 -24.50 -12.38
N LYS A 296 -22.52 -23.17 -12.36
CA LYS A 296 -22.00 -22.26 -13.40
C LYS A 296 -20.49 -22.25 -13.49
N GLN A 297 -19.76 -22.41 -12.38
CA GLN A 297 -18.30 -22.60 -12.44
C GLN A 297 -17.95 -23.84 -13.24
N THR A 298 -18.61 -24.97 -12.92
CA THR A 298 -18.35 -26.24 -13.59
C THR A 298 -18.66 -26.16 -15.08
N GLU A 299 -19.83 -25.62 -15.44
CA GLU A 299 -20.26 -25.43 -16.82
C GLU A 299 -19.24 -24.61 -17.63
N ILE A 300 -18.86 -23.43 -17.14
CA ILE A 300 -18.01 -22.49 -17.87
C ILE A 300 -16.56 -23.00 -17.94
N ALA A 301 -16.02 -23.53 -16.83
CA ALA A 301 -14.66 -24.08 -16.83
C ALA A 301 -14.53 -25.28 -17.78
N GLN A 302 -15.53 -26.17 -17.81
CA GLN A 302 -15.56 -27.29 -18.75
C GLN A 302 -15.73 -26.82 -20.20
N ASN A 303 -16.50 -25.75 -20.45
CA ASN A 303 -16.63 -25.16 -21.79
C ASN A 303 -15.29 -24.62 -22.31
N ILE A 304 -14.57 -23.85 -21.48
CA ILE A 304 -13.24 -23.31 -21.83
C ILE A 304 -12.25 -24.46 -22.07
N PHE A 305 -12.24 -25.47 -21.19
CA PHE A 305 -11.44 -26.67 -21.36
C PHE A 305 -11.67 -27.35 -22.72
N TRP A 306 -12.94 -27.59 -23.09
CA TRP A 306 -13.24 -28.27 -24.34
C TRP A 306 -12.86 -27.47 -25.58
N ARG A 307 -12.94 -26.15 -25.52
CA ARG A 307 -12.45 -25.27 -26.60
C ARG A 307 -10.93 -25.34 -26.73
N LEU A 308 -10.20 -25.26 -25.62
CA LEU A 308 -8.74 -25.42 -25.60
C LEU A 308 -8.31 -26.80 -26.12
N HIS A 309 -9.02 -27.85 -25.72
CA HIS A 309 -8.81 -29.21 -26.20
C HIS A 309 -9.02 -29.31 -27.72
N LYS A 310 -10.15 -28.80 -28.22
CA LYS A 310 -10.50 -28.80 -29.65
C LYS A 310 -9.44 -28.08 -30.51
N HIS A 311 -8.85 -27.01 -30.00
CA HIS A 311 -7.82 -26.23 -30.70
C HIS A 311 -6.38 -26.73 -30.48
N GLY A 312 -6.18 -27.86 -29.77
CA GLY A 312 -4.86 -28.48 -29.62
C GLY A 312 -3.90 -27.74 -28.66
N TYR A 313 -4.45 -26.98 -27.70
CA TYR A 313 -3.69 -26.26 -26.68
C TYR A 313 -3.52 -27.05 -25.37
N LEU A 314 -4.03 -28.28 -25.31
CA LEU A 314 -3.85 -29.17 -24.17
C LEU A 314 -2.94 -30.33 -24.55
N VAL A 315 -1.97 -30.63 -23.68
CA VAL A 315 -1.09 -31.79 -23.83
C VAL A 315 -1.20 -32.69 -22.62
N GLU A 316 -1.12 -34.00 -22.85
CA GLU A 316 -1.08 -35.01 -21.81
C GLU A 316 0.37 -35.37 -21.49
N ASP A 317 0.70 -35.44 -20.20
CA ASP A 317 1.97 -35.97 -19.74
C ASP A 317 1.76 -36.78 -18.45
N THR A 318 2.70 -37.66 -18.13
CA THR A 318 2.64 -38.52 -16.95
C THR A 318 3.64 -38.03 -15.92
N VAL A 319 3.17 -37.77 -14.71
CA VAL A 319 4.01 -37.34 -13.59
C VAL A 319 4.16 -38.49 -12.60
N GLU A 320 5.40 -38.79 -12.23
CA GLU A 320 5.67 -39.72 -11.14
C GLU A 320 5.47 -39.03 -9.79
N GLN A 321 4.61 -39.59 -8.96
CA GLN A 321 4.28 -39.05 -7.65
C GLN A 321 4.24 -40.16 -6.60
N LEU A 322 4.55 -39.79 -5.36
CA LEU A 322 4.40 -40.70 -4.23
C LEU A 322 2.92 -40.80 -3.84
N ARG A 323 2.37 -42.02 -3.87
CA ARG A 323 1.02 -42.35 -3.39
C ARG A 323 1.10 -43.12 -2.09
N CYS A 324 0.37 -42.66 -1.07
CA CYS A 324 0.18 -43.44 0.14
C CYS A 324 -1.04 -44.35 -0.04
N GLU A 325 -0.83 -45.66 -0.07
CA GLU A 325 -1.91 -46.65 -0.21
C GLU A 325 -2.83 -46.69 1.01
N ASN A 326 -2.31 -46.41 2.21
CA ASN A 326 -3.14 -46.35 3.41
C ASN A 326 -4.04 -45.09 3.45
N CYS A 327 -3.50 -43.93 3.05
CA CYS A 327 -4.29 -42.69 2.96
C CYS A 327 -5.07 -42.57 1.64
N GLN A 328 -4.93 -43.55 0.74
CA GLN A 328 -5.53 -43.59 -0.61
C GLN A 328 -5.39 -42.28 -1.39
N ARG A 329 -4.21 -41.62 -1.32
CA ARG A 329 -3.97 -40.34 -1.99
C ARG A 329 -2.52 -40.14 -2.41
N PHE A 330 -2.32 -39.31 -3.42
CA PHE A 330 -1.01 -38.77 -3.75
C PHE A 330 -0.55 -37.79 -2.67
N LEU A 331 0.74 -37.78 -2.37
CA LEU A 331 1.36 -36.97 -1.34
C LEU A 331 2.04 -35.77 -1.98
N ALA A 332 1.62 -34.57 -1.56
CA ALA A 332 2.41 -33.37 -1.81
C ALA A 332 3.72 -33.42 -1.01
N ASP A 333 4.77 -32.77 -1.49
CA ASP A 333 6.12 -32.74 -0.90
C ASP A 333 6.14 -32.48 0.61
N ARG A 334 5.27 -31.56 1.08
CA ARG A 334 5.11 -31.22 2.50
C ARG A 334 4.64 -32.38 3.39
N PHE A 335 4.00 -33.39 2.81
CA PHE A 335 3.50 -34.59 3.48
C PHE A 335 4.42 -35.79 3.29
N VAL A 336 5.59 -35.59 2.68
CA VAL A 336 6.64 -36.59 2.52
C VAL A 336 7.85 -36.18 3.36
N GLU A 337 8.30 -37.10 4.21
CA GLU A 337 9.61 -37.04 4.86
C GLU A 337 10.42 -38.25 4.40
N GLY A 338 11.74 -38.17 4.42
CA GLY A 338 12.60 -39.30 4.11
C GLY A 338 14.08 -38.95 4.21
N THR A 339 14.92 -39.92 3.88
CA THR A 339 16.37 -39.74 3.90
C THR A 339 16.86 -39.02 2.65
N CYS A 340 17.58 -37.90 2.85
CA CYS A 340 18.15 -37.10 1.76
C CYS A 340 19.12 -37.94 0.91
N PRO A 341 18.95 -37.99 -0.43
CA PRO A 341 19.82 -38.78 -1.31
C PRO A 341 21.26 -38.24 -1.40
N HIS A 342 21.49 -36.99 -0.97
CA HIS A 342 22.79 -36.32 -1.11
C HIS A 342 23.62 -36.26 0.16
N CYS A 343 23.00 -36.07 1.33
CA CYS A 343 23.71 -35.92 2.61
C CYS A 343 23.27 -36.91 3.69
N SER A 344 22.40 -37.85 3.34
CA SER A 344 21.86 -38.89 4.23
C SER A 344 21.16 -38.34 5.49
N TYR A 345 20.63 -37.11 5.43
CA TYR A 345 19.79 -36.56 6.50
C TYR A 345 18.45 -37.30 6.55
N PRO A 346 18.07 -37.95 7.66
CA PRO A 346 16.92 -38.87 7.71
C PRO A 346 15.54 -38.20 7.65
N GLU A 347 15.46 -36.88 7.90
CA GLU A 347 14.21 -36.13 7.99
C GLU A 347 14.12 -35.03 6.91
N ALA A 348 14.64 -35.30 5.71
CA ALA A 348 14.49 -34.38 4.59
C ALA A 348 13.02 -34.33 4.13
N ARG A 349 12.57 -33.13 3.72
CA ARG A 349 11.24 -32.92 3.17
C ARG A 349 11.24 -33.24 1.67
N GLY A 350 10.06 -33.49 1.11
CA GLY A 350 9.92 -33.82 -0.31
C GLY A 350 10.37 -32.73 -1.29
N ASP A 351 10.49 -31.47 -0.84
CA ASP A 351 10.85 -30.31 -1.65
C ASP A 351 12.30 -29.85 -1.39
N GLN A 352 12.79 -30.04 -0.17
CA GLN A 352 14.07 -29.51 0.28
C GLN A 352 14.63 -30.29 1.46
N CYS A 353 15.94 -30.54 1.45
CA CYS A 353 16.64 -31.04 2.63
C CYS A 353 17.10 -29.88 3.52
N ASP A 354 16.57 -29.78 4.74
CA ASP A 354 16.89 -28.69 5.67
C ASP A 354 18.36 -28.72 6.16
N LYS A 355 19.04 -29.89 6.13
CA LYS A 355 20.45 -30.00 6.52
C LYS A 355 21.45 -29.46 5.48
N CYS A 356 21.30 -29.82 4.20
CA CYS A 356 22.24 -29.42 3.15
C CYS A 356 21.69 -28.33 2.22
N GLY A 357 20.44 -27.91 2.41
CA GLY A 357 19.78 -26.82 1.67
C GLY A 357 19.35 -27.16 0.25
N ARG A 358 19.70 -28.35 -0.28
CA ARG A 358 19.36 -28.75 -1.66
C ARG A 358 17.86 -28.93 -1.84
N LEU A 359 17.36 -28.40 -2.95
CA LEU A 359 16.05 -28.72 -3.49
C LEU A 359 16.11 -30.12 -4.12
N ILE A 360 15.12 -30.94 -3.82
CA ILE A 360 15.01 -32.32 -4.27
C ILE A 360 13.56 -32.58 -4.69
N ASN A 361 13.32 -33.57 -5.54
CA ASN A 361 11.96 -34.05 -5.80
C ASN A 361 11.61 -35.15 -4.79
N ALA A 362 10.34 -35.21 -4.37
CA ALA A 362 9.93 -36.15 -3.32
C ALA A 362 10.19 -37.63 -3.70
N VAL A 363 10.13 -37.96 -4.99
CA VAL A 363 10.43 -39.30 -5.52
C VAL A 363 11.91 -39.68 -5.41
N GLU A 364 12.81 -38.71 -5.19
CA GLU A 364 14.26 -38.93 -5.01
C GLU A 364 14.63 -39.26 -3.55
N LEU A 365 13.71 -39.08 -2.60
CA LEU A 365 13.95 -39.41 -1.20
C LEU A 365 14.15 -40.92 -1.03
N ARG A 366 15.16 -41.30 -0.24
CA ARG A 366 15.34 -42.68 0.21
C ARG A 366 14.43 -42.93 1.41
N ASP A 367 13.83 -44.10 1.47
CA ASP A 367 12.89 -44.49 2.54
C ASP A 367 11.82 -43.41 2.81
N PRO A 368 11.05 -42.99 1.79
CA PRO A 368 10.03 -41.98 1.99
C PRO A 368 8.98 -42.48 2.99
N GLN A 369 8.43 -41.58 3.77
CA GLN A 369 7.34 -41.80 4.72
C GLN A 369 6.26 -40.74 4.54
N CYS A 370 5.01 -41.19 4.64
CA CYS A 370 3.88 -40.30 4.74
C CYS A 370 3.84 -39.64 6.12
N LYS A 371 3.89 -38.30 6.21
CA LYS A 371 3.74 -37.58 7.49
C LYS A 371 2.45 -37.88 8.26
N VAL A 372 1.40 -38.30 7.55
CA VAL A 372 0.07 -38.48 8.14
C VAL A 372 -0.08 -39.83 8.82
N CYS A 373 0.32 -40.92 8.15
CA CYS A 373 0.14 -42.28 8.69
C CYS A 373 1.45 -43.03 8.95
N ARG A 374 2.60 -42.39 8.69
CA ARG A 374 3.97 -42.96 8.83
C ARG A 374 4.27 -44.19 7.97
N GLN A 375 3.36 -44.58 7.07
CA GLN A 375 3.59 -45.66 6.10
C GLN A 375 4.46 -45.20 4.92
N THR A 376 5.19 -46.14 4.33
CA THR A 376 6.00 -45.91 3.13
C THR A 376 5.09 -45.72 1.90
N PRO A 377 5.15 -44.57 1.23
CA PRO A 377 4.43 -44.36 -0.02
C PRO A 377 5.14 -45.06 -1.19
N VAL A 378 4.37 -45.38 -2.23
CA VAL A 378 4.85 -46.01 -3.46
C VAL A 378 4.85 -45.01 -4.60
N ILE A 379 5.85 -45.08 -5.48
CA ILE A 379 5.86 -44.28 -6.72
C ILE A 379 4.76 -44.83 -7.63
N ARG A 380 3.88 -43.93 -8.07
CA ARG A 380 2.83 -44.22 -9.06
C ARG A 380 2.87 -43.14 -10.12
N SER A 381 2.79 -43.57 -11.36
CA SER A 381 2.66 -42.69 -12.52
C SER A 381 1.21 -42.21 -12.62
N SER A 382 1.02 -40.90 -12.71
CA SER A 382 -0.28 -40.25 -12.74
C SER A 382 -0.39 -39.38 -14.00
N LYS A 383 -1.38 -39.66 -14.86
CA LYS A 383 -1.61 -38.83 -16.06
C LYS A 383 -2.12 -37.45 -15.65
N HIS A 384 -1.66 -36.41 -16.35
CA HIS A 384 -2.07 -35.03 -16.14
C HIS A 384 -2.23 -34.29 -17.47
N LEU A 385 -3.19 -33.36 -17.50
CA LEU A 385 -3.35 -32.39 -18.58
C LEU A 385 -2.58 -31.12 -18.27
N PHE A 386 -1.95 -30.56 -19.30
CA PHE A 386 -1.19 -29.31 -19.26
C PHE A 386 -1.72 -28.35 -20.31
N LEU A 387 -1.84 -27.08 -19.93
CA LEU A 387 -2.06 -25.99 -20.87
C LEU A 387 -0.73 -25.65 -21.55
N ASP A 388 -0.69 -25.80 -22.87
CA ASP A 388 0.47 -25.55 -23.72
C ASP A 388 0.66 -24.04 -23.96
N LEU A 389 1.10 -23.34 -22.91
CA LEU A 389 1.40 -21.90 -22.96
C LEU A 389 2.38 -21.51 -24.09
N PRO A 390 3.45 -22.28 -24.40
CA PRO A 390 4.34 -21.96 -25.52
C PRO A 390 3.61 -21.73 -26.84
N LYS A 391 2.59 -22.54 -27.17
CA LYS A 391 1.80 -22.37 -28.40
C LYS A 391 0.95 -21.10 -28.42
N LEU A 392 0.63 -20.54 -27.26
CA LEU A 392 -0.21 -19.35 -27.09
C LEU A 392 0.62 -18.08 -26.90
N GLU A 393 1.93 -18.20 -26.73
CA GLU A 393 2.83 -17.09 -26.38
C GLU A 393 2.77 -15.94 -27.39
N SER A 394 2.82 -16.24 -28.70
CA SER A 394 2.74 -15.19 -29.73
C SER A 394 1.42 -14.41 -29.72
N GLN A 395 0.28 -15.09 -29.49
CA GLN A 395 -1.03 -14.42 -29.39
C GLN A 395 -1.11 -13.58 -28.11
N LEU A 396 -0.54 -14.08 -27.02
CA LEU A 396 -0.47 -13.37 -25.76
C LEU A 396 0.37 -12.10 -25.89
N GLU A 397 1.55 -12.16 -26.50
CA GLU A 397 2.42 -10.99 -26.71
C GLU A 397 1.73 -9.90 -27.54
N GLN A 398 1.02 -10.28 -28.61
CA GLN A 398 0.25 -9.33 -29.42
C GLN A 398 -0.84 -8.62 -28.60
N TRP A 399 -1.54 -9.38 -27.75
CA TRP A 399 -2.53 -8.79 -26.85
C TRP A 399 -1.89 -7.91 -25.77
N LEU A 400 -0.77 -8.35 -25.17
CA LEU A 400 -0.05 -7.62 -24.13
C LEU A 400 0.47 -6.28 -24.65
N GLU A 401 1.04 -6.24 -25.85
CA GLU A 401 1.51 -4.99 -26.48
C GLU A 401 0.36 -3.98 -26.60
N LYS A 402 -0.82 -4.43 -27.07
CA LYS A 402 -2.01 -3.57 -27.17
C LYS A 402 -2.55 -3.15 -25.79
N SER A 403 -2.69 -4.09 -24.86
CA SER A 403 -3.30 -3.83 -23.55
C SER A 403 -2.41 -2.95 -22.67
N THR A 404 -1.08 -3.14 -22.69
CA THR A 404 -0.14 -2.37 -21.86
C THR A 404 0.22 -1.00 -22.44
N SER A 405 0.07 -0.79 -23.76
CA SER A 405 0.25 0.52 -24.39
C SER A 405 -0.97 1.43 -24.23
N THR A 406 -2.17 0.86 -24.29
CA THR A 406 -3.43 1.60 -24.14
C THR A 406 -3.98 1.64 -22.72
N GLY A 407 -3.63 0.66 -21.89
CA GLY A 407 -4.10 0.50 -20.52
C GLY A 407 -3.13 1.00 -19.46
N ASP A 408 -3.69 1.62 -18.42
CA ASP A 408 -2.99 2.06 -17.21
C ASP A 408 -2.62 0.90 -16.26
N TRP A 409 -1.90 -0.11 -16.76
CA TRP A 409 -1.36 -1.16 -15.89
C TRP A 409 -0.30 -0.58 -14.94
N THR A 410 -0.27 -1.09 -13.72
CA THR A 410 0.75 -0.70 -12.75
C THR A 410 2.15 -1.16 -13.19
N THR A 411 3.18 -0.39 -12.83
CA THR A 411 4.55 -0.63 -13.28
C THR A 411 5.06 -2.02 -12.87
N ASN A 412 4.77 -2.44 -11.65
CA ASN A 412 5.11 -3.78 -11.13
C ASN A 412 4.42 -4.89 -11.92
N ALA A 413 3.14 -4.74 -12.29
CA ALA A 413 2.41 -5.70 -13.12
C ALA A 413 3.07 -5.88 -14.50
N LYS A 414 3.43 -4.77 -15.16
CA LYS A 414 4.16 -4.81 -16.44
C LYS A 414 5.50 -5.54 -16.28
N GLN A 415 6.28 -5.19 -15.26
CA GLN A 415 7.60 -5.78 -15.01
C GLN A 415 7.54 -7.29 -14.74
N ILE A 416 6.61 -7.73 -13.88
CA ILE A 416 6.42 -9.16 -13.57
C ILE A 416 6.02 -9.93 -14.83
N THR A 417 5.08 -9.37 -15.61
CA THR A 417 4.60 -9.99 -16.85
C THR A 417 5.74 -10.12 -17.88
N HIS A 418 6.49 -9.05 -18.13
CA HIS A 418 7.64 -9.10 -19.04
C HIS A 418 8.72 -10.10 -18.59
N SER A 419 8.97 -10.24 -17.28
CA SER A 419 9.90 -11.25 -16.79
C SER A 419 9.43 -12.67 -17.13
N TRP A 420 8.14 -12.96 -17.01
CA TRP A 420 7.57 -14.27 -17.34
C TRP A 420 7.67 -14.59 -18.83
N ILE A 421 7.43 -13.61 -19.69
CA ILE A 421 7.57 -13.77 -21.15
C ILE A 421 9.05 -13.96 -21.53
N ARG A 422 9.95 -13.10 -21.02
CA ARG A 422 11.39 -13.18 -21.31
C ARG A 422 11.99 -14.54 -20.94
N ASP A 423 11.55 -15.14 -19.85
CA ASP A 423 12.06 -16.43 -19.36
C ASP A 423 11.53 -17.63 -20.19
N GLY A 424 10.59 -17.38 -21.11
CA GLY A 424 9.93 -18.36 -21.96
C GLY A 424 8.79 -19.09 -21.24
N LEU A 425 7.61 -19.13 -21.86
CA LEU A 425 6.47 -19.83 -21.26
C LEU A 425 6.66 -21.34 -21.33
N LYS A 426 6.19 -22.05 -20.30
CA LYS A 426 6.27 -23.51 -20.20
C LYS A 426 4.88 -24.11 -20.05
N PRO A 427 4.63 -25.34 -20.52
CA PRO A 427 3.36 -26.01 -20.26
C PRO A 427 3.06 -26.07 -18.76
N ARG A 428 1.83 -25.75 -18.38
CA ARG A 428 1.41 -25.71 -16.96
C ARG A 428 0.33 -26.76 -16.70
N CYS A 429 0.55 -27.60 -15.69
CA CYS A 429 -0.39 -28.64 -15.31
C CYS A 429 -1.69 -28.03 -14.76
N ILE A 430 -2.82 -28.34 -15.42
CA ILE A 430 -4.16 -27.83 -15.09
C ILE A 430 -5.02 -28.85 -14.35
N THR A 431 -4.49 -30.00 -13.95
CA THR A 431 -5.24 -31.06 -13.26
C THR A 431 -4.59 -31.43 -11.93
N ARG A 432 -5.38 -31.87 -10.95
CA ARG A 432 -4.90 -32.36 -9.65
C ARG A 432 -5.67 -33.59 -9.20
N ASP A 433 -4.97 -34.47 -8.50
CA ASP A 433 -5.53 -35.62 -7.78
C ASP A 433 -6.15 -35.17 -6.44
N LEU A 434 -7.26 -34.44 -6.52
CA LEU A 434 -8.04 -33.98 -5.38
C LEU A 434 -9.51 -34.35 -5.59
N HIS A 435 -10.26 -34.41 -4.49
CA HIS A 435 -11.71 -34.60 -4.55
C HIS A 435 -12.45 -33.26 -4.58
N TRP A 436 -11.92 -32.23 -3.92
CA TRP A 436 -12.53 -30.91 -3.84
C TRP A 436 -12.01 -29.95 -4.93
N GLY A 437 -12.73 -29.91 -6.06
CA GLY A 437 -12.44 -29.07 -7.21
C GLY A 437 -13.45 -29.25 -8.33
N THR A 438 -13.37 -28.43 -9.38
CA THR A 438 -14.19 -28.60 -10.58
C THR A 438 -13.78 -29.90 -11.31
N PRO A 439 -14.71 -30.84 -11.59
CA PRO A 439 -14.37 -32.12 -12.22
C PRO A 439 -13.92 -31.94 -13.67
N VAL A 440 -12.90 -32.71 -14.06
CA VAL A 440 -12.40 -32.72 -15.45
C VAL A 440 -13.36 -33.56 -16.32
N PRO A 441 -13.92 -33.02 -17.41
CA PRO A 441 -14.95 -33.70 -18.19
C PRO A 441 -14.34 -34.70 -19.18
N HIS A 442 -13.34 -35.49 -18.78
CA HIS A 442 -12.64 -36.44 -19.67
C HIS A 442 -12.59 -37.84 -19.05
N PRO A 443 -12.91 -38.92 -19.79
CA PRO A 443 -12.99 -40.28 -19.24
C PRO A 443 -11.72 -40.76 -18.51
N ASP A 444 -10.54 -40.39 -19.00
CA ASP A 444 -9.25 -40.74 -18.40
C ASP A 444 -8.94 -39.97 -17.10
N PHE A 445 -9.74 -38.96 -16.76
CA PHE A 445 -9.51 -38.03 -15.64
C PHE A 445 -10.70 -37.97 -14.66
N LYS A 446 -11.57 -38.99 -14.63
CA LYS A 446 -12.79 -39.03 -13.80
C LYS A 446 -12.57 -38.79 -12.30
N GLU A 447 -11.43 -39.21 -11.77
CA GLU A 447 -11.07 -39.04 -10.35
C GLU A 447 -10.24 -37.77 -10.09
N LYS A 448 -10.15 -36.87 -11.08
CA LYS A 448 -9.37 -35.64 -10.99
C LYS A 448 -10.23 -34.40 -11.13
N VAL A 449 -9.70 -33.32 -10.58
CA VAL A 449 -10.28 -31.99 -10.67
C VAL A 449 -9.32 -31.05 -11.39
N PHE A 450 -9.83 -29.94 -11.89
CA PHE A 450 -9.00 -28.85 -12.37
C PHE A 450 -8.16 -28.29 -11.24
N TYR A 451 -6.95 -27.87 -11.58
CA TYR A 451 -6.09 -27.15 -10.66
C TYR A 451 -6.68 -25.76 -10.42
N VAL A 452 -6.82 -25.38 -9.16
CA VAL A 452 -7.40 -24.09 -8.75
C VAL A 452 -6.82 -22.87 -9.47
N TRP A 453 -5.53 -22.86 -9.81
CA TRP A 453 -4.93 -21.73 -10.53
C TRP A 453 -5.26 -21.67 -12.03
N PHE A 454 -5.90 -22.70 -12.58
CA PHE A 454 -6.50 -22.69 -13.91
C PHE A 454 -7.93 -22.12 -13.86
N ASP A 455 -8.76 -22.58 -12.93
CA ASP A 455 -10.20 -22.25 -12.92
C ASP A 455 -10.63 -21.17 -11.90
N ALA A 456 -9.79 -20.76 -10.94
CA ALA A 456 -10.12 -19.66 -10.03
C ALA A 456 -10.37 -18.33 -10.77
N PRO A 457 -9.59 -17.93 -11.80
CA PRO A 457 -9.92 -16.75 -12.61
C PRO A 457 -11.21 -16.93 -13.44
N ILE A 458 -11.59 -18.16 -13.80
CA ILE A 458 -12.89 -18.45 -14.43
C ILE A 458 -14.03 -18.17 -13.43
N GLY A 459 -13.73 -18.17 -12.13
CA GLY A 459 -14.59 -17.71 -11.06
C GLY A 459 -15.21 -16.33 -11.32
N TYR A 460 -14.51 -15.39 -11.94
CA TYR A 460 -15.10 -14.08 -12.25
C TYR A 460 -16.28 -14.18 -13.24
N LEU A 461 -16.17 -15.07 -14.22
CA LEU A 461 -17.21 -15.32 -15.22
C LEU A 461 -18.40 -16.02 -14.56
N SER A 462 -18.14 -17.07 -13.78
CA SER A 462 -19.20 -17.84 -13.12
C SER A 462 -19.93 -17.07 -12.03
N ILE A 463 -19.23 -16.21 -11.28
CA ILE A 463 -19.84 -15.26 -10.33
C ILE A 463 -20.77 -14.31 -11.08
N THR A 464 -20.35 -13.80 -12.24
CA THR A 464 -21.20 -12.92 -13.07
C THR A 464 -22.38 -13.69 -13.68
N ALA A 465 -22.19 -14.96 -14.06
CA ALA A 465 -23.25 -15.84 -14.56
C ALA A 465 -24.30 -16.19 -13.50
N ASN A 466 -23.89 -16.28 -12.22
CA ASN A 466 -24.82 -16.43 -11.10
C ASN A 466 -25.55 -15.12 -10.76
N TYR A 467 -24.98 -13.98 -11.12
CA TYR A 467 -25.61 -12.66 -10.98
C TYR A 467 -26.64 -12.38 -12.08
N THR A 468 -26.36 -12.75 -13.33
CA THR A 468 -27.26 -12.56 -14.48
C THR A 468 -27.06 -13.61 -15.55
N SER A 469 -28.15 -14.04 -16.18
CA SER A 469 -28.11 -14.94 -17.35
C SER A 469 -27.43 -14.32 -18.57
N GLU A 470 -27.39 -12.98 -18.67
CA GLU A 470 -26.76 -12.24 -19.77
C GLU A 470 -25.27 -11.92 -19.52
N TRP A 471 -24.57 -12.69 -18.68
CA TRP A 471 -23.18 -12.43 -18.27
C TRP A 471 -22.19 -12.33 -19.44
N GLU A 472 -22.47 -12.99 -20.56
CA GLU A 472 -21.65 -12.93 -21.78
C GLU A 472 -21.61 -11.52 -22.37
N ARG A 473 -22.61 -10.67 -22.12
CA ARG A 473 -22.56 -9.26 -22.54
C ARG A 473 -21.43 -8.48 -21.87
N TRP A 474 -21.01 -8.90 -20.67
CA TRP A 474 -19.86 -8.34 -19.96
C TRP A 474 -18.55 -9.05 -20.36
N TRP A 475 -18.57 -10.37 -20.40
CA TRP A 475 -17.35 -11.18 -20.52
C TRP A 475 -16.99 -11.64 -21.93
N LYS A 476 -17.86 -11.44 -22.92
CA LYS A 476 -17.62 -11.77 -24.34
C LYS A 476 -17.90 -10.57 -25.26
N ASN A 477 -17.53 -9.37 -24.78
CA ASN A 477 -17.81 -8.10 -25.44
C ASN A 477 -16.64 -7.10 -25.29
N PRO A 478 -15.45 -7.44 -25.78
CA PRO A 478 -14.24 -6.62 -25.60
C PRO A 478 -14.30 -5.25 -26.28
N LEU A 479 -15.29 -5.00 -27.15
CA LEU A 479 -15.45 -3.72 -27.84
C LEU A 479 -16.23 -2.68 -27.03
N GLN A 480 -17.12 -3.11 -26.12
CA GLN A 480 -17.93 -2.20 -25.31
C GLN A 480 -17.54 -2.19 -23.83
N VAL A 481 -16.73 -3.15 -23.38
CA VAL A 481 -16.39 -3.35 -21.96
C VAL A 481 -14.91 -3.12 -21.72
N GLU A 482 -14.62 -2.30 -20.72
CA GLU A 482 -13.29 -2.12 -20.15
C GLU A 482 -13.18 -2.91 -18.84
N LEU A 483 -12.26 -3.87 -18.79
CA LEU A 483 -12.02 -4.72 -17.62
C LEU A 483 -10.86 -4.19 -16.77
N TYR A 484 -11.13 -3.90 -15.51
CA TYR A 484 -10.17 -3.59 -14.47
C TYR A 484 -10.06 -4.75 -13.48
N ASN A 485 -8.86 -5.26 -13.22
CA ASN A 485 -8.63 -6.27 -12.18
C ASN A 485 -7.71 -5.72 -11.09
N PHE A 486 -8.17 -5.75 -9.85
CA PHE A 486 -7.43 -5.31 -8.67
C PHE A 486 -6.89 -6.51 -7.90
N MET A 487 -5.59 -6.53 -7.63
CA MET A 487 -4.93 -7.65 -6.95
C MET A 487 -3.62 -7.24 -6.27
N ALA A 488 -3.07 -8.14 -5.46
CA ALA A 488 -1.68 -8.07 -5.04
C ALA A 488 -0.74 -8.65 -6.12
N LYS A 489 0.54 -8.27 -6.08
CA LYS A 489 1.54 -8.59 -7.10
C LYS A 489 1.77 -10.10 -7.37
N ASP A 490 1.47 -10.95 -6.39
CA ASP A 490 1.55 -12.42 -6.50
C ASP A 490 0.55 -13.01 -7.50
N ASN A 491 -0.61 -12.35 -7.68
CA ASN A 491 -1.65 -12.82 -8.59
C ASN A 491 -1.41 -12.39 -10.06
N VAL A 492 -0.43 -11.53 -10.32
CA VAL A 492 -0.19 -10.96 -11.65
C VAL A 492 -0.02 -12.04 -12.74
N PRO A 493 0.85 -13.07 -12.59
CA PRO A 493 1.06 -14.04 -13.66
C PRO A 493 -0.21 -14.80 -14.07
N PHE A 494 -1.13 -15.02 -13.13
CA PHE A 494 -2.38 -15.73 -13.43
C PHE A 494 -3.34 -14.87 -14.27
N HIS A 495 -3.28 -13.55 -14.11
CA HIS A 495 -4.19 -12.61 -14.79
C HIS A 495 -3.56 -11.93 -16.01
N SER A 496 -2.23 -11.95 -16.14
CA SER A 496 -1.53 -11.43 -17.32
C SER A 496 -1.04 -12.50 -18.28
N VAL A 497 -0.94 -13.77 -17.85
CA VAL A 497 -0.47 -14.88 -18.68
C VAL A 497 -1.49 -16.02 -18.73
N VAL A 498 -1.71 -16.73 -17.61
CA VAL A 498 -2.44 -18.01 -17.61
C VAL A 498 -3.88 -17.84 -18.09
N PHE A 499 -4.61 -16.91 -17.50
CA PHE A 499 -6.02 -16.69 -17.82
C PHE A 499 -6.21 -16.06 -19.21
N PRO A 500 -5.47 -15.01 -19.62
CA PRO A 500 -5.50 -14.52 -21.00
C PRO A 500 -5.18 -15.60 -22.03
N CYS A 501 -4.16 -16.44 -21.82
CA CYS A 501 -3.87 -17.59 -22.70
C CYS A 501 -5.07 -18.54 -22.80
N SER A 502 -5.71 -18.87 -21.67
CA SER A 502 -6.87 -19.74 -21.64
C SER A 502 -8.05 -19.17 -22.44
N LEU A 503 -8.31 -17.87 -22.30
CA LEU A 503 -9.39 -17.17 -23.00
C LEU A 503 -9.09 -16.96 -24.50
N LEU A 504 -7.85 -16.60 -24.85
CA LEU A 504 -7.39 -16.47 -26.24
C LEU A 504 -7.46 -17.81 -26.97
N GLY A 505 -6.94 -18.88 -26.35
CA GLY A 505 -6.97 -20.23 -26.91
C GLY A 505 -8.37 -20.82 -27.02
N ALA A 506 -9.33 -20.34 -26.21
CA ALA A 506 -10.73 -20.73 -26.33
C ALA A 506 -11.43 -20.11 -27.56
N GLN A 507 -10.88 -19.02 -28.11
CA GLN A 507 -11.37 -18.32 -29.32
C GLN A 507 -12.88 -18.02 -29.28
N ASP A 508 -13.34 -17.41 -28.19
CA ASP A 508 -14.77 -17.17 -27.96
C ASP A 508 -15.10 -15.69 -27.67
N ASN A 509 -14.33 -14.79 -28.28
CA ASN A 509 -14.52 -13.34 -28.18
C ASN A 509 -14.54 -12.80 -26.73
N TYR A 510 -13.73 -13.37 -25.85
CA TYR A 510 -13.70 -12.97 -24.44
C TYR A 510 -13.18 -11.53 -24.24
N THR A 511 -13.77 -10.83 -23.27
CA THR A 511 -13.25 -9.59 -22.69
C THR A 511 -12.01 -9.91 -21.87
N LEU A 512 -10.86 -9.40 -22.31
CA LEU A 512 -9.58 -9.53 -21.62
C LEU A 512 -9.29 -8.28 -20.79
N VAL A 513 -8.38 -8.38 -19.82
CA VAL A 513 -8.07 -7.26 -18.92
C VAL A 513 -7.48 -6.07 -19.69
N ASN A 514 -8.09 -4.89 -19.51
CA ASN A 514 -7.60 -3.63 -20.05
C ASN A 514 -6.63 -2.96 -19.07
N HIS A 515 -6.92 -3.05 -17.76
CA HIS A 515 -6.14 -2.40 -16.71
C HIS A 515 -5.87 -3.39 -15.56
N LEU A 516 -4.61 -3.86 -15.47
CA LEU A 516 -4.17 -4.69 -14.35
C LEU A 516 -3.60 -3.80 -13.23
N VAL A 517 -4.33 -3.69 -12.12
CA VAL A 517 -3.97 -2.84 -10.97
C VAL A 517 -3.41 -3.72 -9.86
N ALA A 518 -2.08 -3.87 -9.84
CA ALA A 518 -1.37 -4.66 -8.84
C ALA A 518 -0.71 -3.79 -7.76
N THR A 519 -0.98 -4.08 -6.48
CA THR A 519 -0.29 -3.42 -5.37
C THR A 519 0.92 -4.22 -4.86
N GLU A 520 1.84 -3.51 -4.23
CA GLU A 520 2.88 -4.09 -3.37
C GLU A 520 2.27 -4.56 -2.04
N TYR A 521 3.08 -5.09 -1.12
CA TYR A 521 2.56 -5.63 0.14
C TYR A 521 2.38 -4.54 1.20
N LEU A 522 1.35 -4.70 2.03
CA LEU A 522 1.24 -4.01 3.31
C LEU A 522 1.82 -4.92 4.41
N ASN A 523 2.89 -4.47 5.05
CA ASN A 523 3.48 -5.05 6.25
C ASN A 523 2.77 -4.55 7.51
N TYR A 524 3.02 -5.20 8.64
CA TYR A 524 2.44 -4.84 9.94
C TYR A 524 3.56 -4.46 10.92
N GLU A 525 3.62 -3.17 11.27
CA GLU A 525 4.74 -2.56 11.97
C GLU A 525 6.07 -2.93 11.29
N ASP A 526 7.00 -3.55 12.03
CA ASP A 526 8.30 -4.03 11.56
C ASP A 526 8.27 -5.48 11.04
N THR A 527 7.08 -6.10 10.95
CA THR A 527 6.92 -7.52 10.61
C THR A 527 5.85 -7.78 9.55
N LYS A 528 5.59 -9.05 9.25
CA LYS A 528 4.48 -9.49 8.39
C LYS A 528 3.29 -9.96 9.22
N PHE A 529 2.09 -9.78 8.69
CA PHE A 529 0.88 -10.40 9.23
C PHE A 529 1.08 -11.91 9.43
N SER A 530 0.69 -12.43 10.59
CA SER A 530 0.86 -13.84 10.93
C SER A 530 -0.24 -14.31 11.86
N LYS A 531 -1.14 -15.14 11.32
CA LYS A 531 -2.22 -15.76 12.10
C LYS A 531 -1.68 -16.71 13.17
N SER A 532 -0.66 -17.50 12.85
CA SER A 532 -0.05 -18.46 13.78
C SER A 532 0.67 -17.80 14.96
N ARG A 533 1.23 -16.59 14.78
CA ARG A 533 1.87 -15.82 15.86
C ARG A 533 0.95 -14.79 16.51
N GLY A 534 -0.30 -14.67 16.04
CA GLY A 534 -1.24 -13.64 16.48
C GLY A 534 -0.77 -12.21 16.20
N THR A 535 0.06 -12.02 15.16
CA THR A 535 0.63 -10.71 14.80
C THR A 535 -0.18 -10.08 13.68
N GLY A 536 -0.67 -8.87 13.91
CA GLY A 536 -1.44 -8.09 12.94
C GLY A 536 -2.93 -8.04 13.21
N VAL A 537 -3.59 -7.08 12.56
CA VAL A 537 -5.05 -6.90 12.62
C VAL A 537 -5.71 -7.69 11.48
N PHE A 538 -6.64 -8.57 11.86
CA PHE A 538 -7.49 -9.30 10.92
C PHE A 538 -8.85 -8.62 10.78
N GLY A 539 -9.51 -8.82 9.64
CA GLY A 539 -10.73 -8.09 9.28
C GLY A 539 -11.89 -8.30 10.26
N ASP A 540 -11.99 -9.47 10.86
CA ASP A 540 -12.96 -9.80 11.91
C ASP A 540 -12.68 -9.08 13.24
N MET A 541 -11.41 -8.78 13.52
CA MET A 541 -10.97 -8.11 14.75
C MET A 541 -11.07 -6.58 14.66
N ALA A 542 -11.06 -6.01 13.45
CA ALA A 542 -11.06 -4.56 13.23
C ALA A 542 -12.29 -3.87 13.86
N LYS A 543 -13.46 -4.52 13.78
CA LYS A 543 -14.71 -4.02 14.39
C LYS A 543 -14.66 -3.94 15.91
N ASP A 544 -13.89 -4.81 16.56
CA ASP A 544 -13.81 -4.91 18.02
C ASP A 544 -12.76 -3.95 18.63
N THR A 545 -12.23 -3.02 17.83
CA THR A 545 -11.26 -2.01 18.28
C THR A 545 -11.93 -0.72 18.77
N GLY A 546 -13.22 -0.54 18.48
CA GLY A 546 -13.94 0.71 18.70
C GLY A 546 -13.58 1.82 17.70
N ILE A 547 -12.66 1.56 16.76
CA ILE A 547 -12.32 2.50 15.68
C ILE A 547 -13.31 2.30 14.51
N PRO A 548 -14.00 3.36 14.05
CA PRO A 548 -14.95 3.26 12.93
C PRO A 548 -14.30 2.77 11.63
N SER A 549 -15.04 2.05 10.79
CA SER A 549 -14.51 1.48 9.55
C SER A 549 -13.96 2.53 8.59
N ASP A 550 -14.55 3.72 8.51
CA ASP A 550 -14.04 4.81 7.68
C ASP A 550 -12.64 5.30 8.09
N VAL A 551 -12.30 5.25 9.39
CA VAL A 551 -10.95 5.61 9.86
C VAL A 551 -9.93 4.57 9.39
N TRP A 552 -10.31 3.28 9.40
CA TRP A 552 -9.49 2.22 8.80
C TRP A 552 -9.32 2.41 7.30
N ARG A 553 -10.42 2.68 6.57
CA ARG A 553 -10.38 2.93 5.13
C ARG A 553 -9.45 4.09 4.81
N PHE A 554 -9.62 5.22 5.49
CA PHE A 554 -8.77 6.40 5.32
C PHE A 554 -7.29 6.05 5.49
N TYR A 555 -6.91 5.46 6.63
CA TYR A 555 -5.50 5.21 6.91
C TYR A 555 -4.89 4.22 5.92
N LEU A 556 -5.59 3.12 5.63
CA LEU A 556 -5.09 2.12 4.68
C LEU A 556 -4.94 2.69 3.26
N LEU A 557 -5.85 3.58 2.83
CA LEU A 557 -5.76 4.25 1.52
C LEU A 557 -4.67 5.33 1.52
N TYR A 558 -4.45 6.01 2.65
CA TYR A 558 -3.36 6.97 2.83
C TYR A 558 -1.98 6.31 2.71
N VAL A 559 -1.83 5.08 3.23
CA VAL A 559 -0.60 4.28 3.12
C VAL A 559 -0.70 3.16 2.08
N ARG A 560 -1.56 3.31 1.06
CA ARG A 560 -1.75 2.27 0.03
C ARG A 560 -0.41 1.92 -0.65
N PRO A 561 -0.01 0.63 -0.71
CA PRO A 561 1.29 0.21 -1.25
C PRO A 561 1.29 0.20 -2.78
N GLU A 562 1.42 1.36 -3.42
CA GLU A 562 1.36 1.48 -4.89
C GLU A 562 2.70 1.21 -5.58
N GLY A 563 3.75 1.94 -5.22
CA GLY A 563 5.07 1.84 -5.86
C GLY A 563 6.09 1.00 -5.10
N GLN A 564 5.86 0.78 -3.80
CA GLN A 564 6.72 0.02 -2.90
C GLN A 564 5.88 -0.54 -1.75
N ASP A 565 6.42 -1.53 -1.05
CA ASP A 565 5.82 -2.04 0.18
C ASP A 565 5.60 -0.88 1.18
N SER A 566 4.47 -0.94 1.90
CA SER A 566 4.14 0.00 2.97
C SER A 566 3.97 -0.76 4.28
N ALA A 567 3.97 -0.06 5.42
CA ALA A 567 3.76 -0.68 6.72
C ALA A 567 2.61 0.00 7.45
N PHE A 568 1.69 -0.80 7.99
CA PHE A 568 0.70 -0.32 8.94
C PHE A 568 1.41 0.00 10.26
N SER A 569 1.24 1.19 10.80
CA SER A 569 1.71 1.53 12.15
C SER A 569 0.61 2.18 12.97
N TRP A 570 0.43 1.69 14.20
CA TRP A 570 -0.54 2.25 15.15
C TRP A 570 -0.25 3.70 15.50
N ALA A 571 1.03 4.04 15.66
CA ALA A 571 1.46 5.40 16.00
C ALA A 571 1.18 6.37 14.84
N ASP A 572 1.47 5.96 13.60
CA ASP A 572 1.20 6.78 12.43
C ASP A 572 -0.31 6.86 12.11
N MET A 573 -1.08 5.80 12.34
CA MET A 573 -2.55 5.85 12.25
C MET A 573 -3.14 6.89 13.21
N ALA A 574 -2.71 6.89 14.47
CA ALA A 574 -3.15 7.88 15.46
C ALA A 574 -2.74 9.30 15.06
N MET A 575 -1.50 9.47 14.61
CA MET A 575 -0.99 10.75 14.14
C MET A 575 -1.81 11.28 12.97
N LYS A 576 -2.03 10.47 11.92
CA LYS A 576 -2.77 10.87 10.72
C LYS A 576 -4.25 11.09 10.97
N ASN A 577 -4.88 10.31 11.84
CA ASN A 577 -6.24 10.62 12.30
C ASN A 577 -6.29 12.00 12.96
N ASN A 578 -5.40 12.25 13.91
CA ASN A 578 -5.45 13.48 14.70
C ASN A 578 -5.03 14.72 13.87
N SER A 579 -4.07 14.58 12.96
CA SER A 579 -3.60 15.70 12.13
C SER A 579 -4.47 15.95 10.90
N GLU A 580 -4.78 14.90 10.11
CA GLU A 580 -5.46 15.05 8.83
C GLU A 580 -6.99 14.98 8.94
N LEU A 581 -7.52 14.03 9.71
CA LEU A 581 -8.96 13.93 9.89
C LEU A 581 -9.46 14.96 10.89
N LEU A 582 -8.94 14.98 12.11
CA LEU A 582 -9.47 15.84 13.17
C LEU A 582 -9.09 17.32 12.96
N ASN A 583 -7.79 17.63 12.85
CA ASN A 583 -7.31 19.02 12.84
C ASN A 583 -7.38 19.71 11.47
N ASN A 584 -7.55 18.97 10.38
CA ASN A 584 -7.67 19.52 9.03
C ASN A 584 -9.09 19.34 8.49
N LEU A 585 -9.44 18.15 7.98
CA LEU A 585 -10.71 17.88 7.28
C LEU A 585 -11.94 18.16 8.17
N GLY A 586 -11.97 17.55 9.34
CA GLY A 586 -13.03 17.69 10.33
C GLY A 586 -13.13 19.12 10.85
N ASN A 587 -11.99 19.74 11.20
CA ASN A 587 -11.97 21.12 11.65
C ASN A 587 -12.58 22.07 10.62
N PHE A 588 -12.23 21.93 9.33
CA PHE A 588 -12.77 22.76 8.27
C PHE A 588 -14.30 22.60 8.16
N ILE A 589 -14.77 21.36 7.98
CA ILE A 589 -16.19 21.07 7.75
C ILE A 589 -17.03 21.46 8.96
N ASN A 590 -16.56 21.13 10.18
CA ASN A 590 -17.24 21.50 11.43
C ASN A 590 -17.38 23.03 11.55
N ARG A 591 -16.33 23.79 11.25
CA ARG A 591 -16.38 25.26 11.32
C ARG A 591 -17.31 25.85 10.26
N ALA A 592 -17.25 25.35 9.04
CA ALA A 592 -18.11 25.80 7.96
C ALA A 592 -19.60 25.64 8.32
N GLY A 593 -20.01 24.45 8.77
CA GLY A 593 -21.38 24.21 9.20
C GLY A 593 -21.77 24.94 10.51
N MET A 594 -20.86 25.02 11.48
CA MET A 594 -21.08 25.75 12.73
C MET A 594 -21.37 27.23 12.47
N PHE A 595 -20.63 27.88 11.58
CA PHE A 595 -20.83 29.30 11.30
C PHE A 595 -22.19 29.59 10.67
N VAL A 596 -22.66 28.74 9.75
CA VAL A 596 -24.02 28.83 9.20
C VAL A 596 -25.06 28.72 10.31
N THR A 597 -24.95 27.69 11.16
CA THR A 597 -25.91 27.43 12.25
C THR A 597 -25.91 28.57 13.28
N LYS A 598 -24.73 29.03 13.69
CA LYS A 598 -24.54 29.96 14.81
C LYS A 598 -24.82 31.41 14.43
N PHE A 599 -24.45 31.82 13.23
CA PHE A 599 -24.49 33.23 12.83
C PHE A 599 -25.61 33.57 11.84
N PHE A 600 -26.16 32.56 11.16
CA PHE A 600 -27.15 32.75 10.09
C PHE A 600 -28.37 31.83 10.26
N GLU A 601 -28.67 31.42 11.50
CA GLU A 601 -29.87 30.64 11.88
C GLU A 601 -30.08 29.34 11.08
N GLY A 602 -28.97 28.74 10.60
CA GLY A 602 -28.98 27.53 9.79
C GLY A 602 -29.27 27.75 8.31
N CYS A 603 -29.38 29.00 7.85
CA CYS A 603 -29.56 29.34 6.44
C CYS A 603 -28.24 29.82 5.82
N VAL A 604 -27.90 29.31 4.64
CA VAL A 604 -26.71 29.73 3.91
C VAL A 604 -26.85 31.22 3.53
N PRO A 605 -25.87 32.08 3.86
CA PRO A 605 -25.97 33.52 3.59
C PRO A 605 -25.79 33.85 2.11
N VAL A 606 -26.11 35.10 1.74
CA VAL A 606 -25.77 35.67 0.43
C VAL A 606 -24.26 35.71 0.26
N MET A 607 -23.78 35.39 -0.94
CA MET A 607 -22.36 35.32 -1.28
C MET A 607 -22.01 36.35 -2.35
N GLU A 608 -21.39 37.46 -1.95
CA GLU A 608 -20.82 38.46 -2.85
C GLU A 608 -19.32 38.20 -3.02
N LEU A 609 -18.96 37.57 -4.14
CA LEU A 609 -17.61 37.10 -4.40
C LEU A 609 -16.65 38.25 -4.71
N GLN A 610 -15.62 38.39 -3.88
CA GLN A 610 -14.46 39.26 -4.11
C GLN A 610 -13.37 38.51 -4.88
N ARG A 611 -12.32 39.23 -5.30
CA ARG A 611 -11.18 38.64 -6.03
C ARG A 611 -10.58 37.43 -5.29
N GLU A 612 -10.32 37.56 -3.99
CA GLU A 612 -9.77 36.47 -3.17
C GLU A 612 -10.68 35.23 -3.11
N ASP A 613 -12.00 35.41 -3.24
CA ASP A 613 -12.94 34.29 -3.31
C ASP A 613 -12.84 33.58 -4.65
N LYS A 614 -12.78 34.33 -5.75
CA LYS A 614 -12.64 33.78 -7.09
C LYS A 614 -11.32 33.02 -7.25
N GLU A 615 -10.23 33.54 -6.68
CA GLU A 615 -8.94 32.85 -6.60
C GLU A 615 -9.06 31.52 -5.85
N LEU A 616 -9.73 31.51 -4.68
CA LEU A 616 -9.97 30.25 -3.95
C LEU A 616 -10.82 29.27 -4.75
N LEU A 617 -11.91 29.73 -5.38
CA LEU A 617 -12.77 28.87 -6.20
C LEU A 617 -11.97 28.22 -7.35
N ALA A 618 -11.08 28.96 -7.97
CA ALA A 618 -10.20 28.45 -9.02
C ALA A 618 -9.18 27.43 -8.49
N VAL A 619 -8.54 27.68 -7.34
CA VAL A 619 -7.66 26.69 -6.70
C VAL A 619 -8.41 25.39 -6.37
N VAL A 620 -9.62 25.49 -5.79
CA VAL A 620 -10.45 24.32 -5.47
C VAL A 620 -10.87 23.57 -6.75
N GLY A 621 -11.22 24.31 -7.81
CA GLY A 621 -11.51 23.75 -9.12
C GLY A 621 -10.32 23.00 -9.72
N TRP A 622 -9.12 23.56 -9.60
CA TRP A 622 -7.88 22.91 -10.05
C TRP A 622 -7.58 21.63 -9.25
N GLU A 623 -7.64 21.69 -7.91
CA GLU A 623 -7.45 20.52 -7.04
C GLU A 623 -8.45 19.40 -7.36
N LEU A 624 -9.72 19.74 -7.64
CA LEU A 624 -10.74 18.79 -8.08
C LEU A 624 -10.37 18.13 -9.43
N GLN A 625 -9.86 18.92 -10.39
CA GLN A 625 -9.40 18.37 -11.67
C GLN A 625 -8.20 17.45 -11.48
N GLN A 626 -7.25 17.79 -10.61
CA GLN A 626 -6.10 16.92 -10.30
C GLN A 626 -6.56 15.61 -9.67
N TYR A 627 -7.51 15.68 -8.72
CA TYR A 627 -8.14 14.50 -8.14
C TYR A 627 -8.73 13.57 -9.22
N ILE A 628 -9.51 14.12 -10.16
CA ILE A 628 -10.13 13.36 -11.26
C ILE A 628 -9.06 12.73 -12.16
N GLN A 629 -8.04 13.50 -12.56
CA GLN A 629 -6.95 13.02 -13.41
C GLN A 629 -6.19 11.84 -12.77
N LEU A 630 -5.96 11.91 -11.46
CA LEU A 630 -5.29 10.85 -10.71
C LEU A 630 -6.19 9.60 -10.56
N MET A 631 -7.46 9.80 -10.25
CA MET A 631 -8.43 8.71 -10.09
C MET A 631 -8.72 7.98 -11.41
N ASP A 632 -8.73 8.70 -12.54
CA ASP A 632 -8.87 8.10 -13.88
C ASP A 632 -7.71 7.14 -14.21
N LYS A 633 -6.53 7.38 -13.63
CA LYS A 633 -5.34 6.52 -13.72
C LYS A 633 -5.13 5.63 -12.49
N VAL A 634 -6.15 5.49 -11.64
CA VAL A 634 -6.14 4.65 -10.44
C VAL A 634 -5.00 4.99 -9.45
N LYS A 635 -4.59 6.27 -9.39
CA LYS A 635 -3.63 6.81 -8.41
C LYS A 635 -4.33 7.19 -7.11
N ILE A 636 -4.91 6.19 -6.47
CA ILE A 636 -5.83 6.33 -5.33
C ILE A 636 -5.17 7.05 -4.14
N ARG A 637 -3.90 6.73 -3.85
CA ARG A 637 -3.17 7.33 -2.72
C ARG A 637 -2.94 8.83 -2.91
N ASP A 638 -2.52 9.23 -4.10
CA ASP A 638 -2.19 10.63 -4.38
C ASP A 638 -3.45 11.47 -4.56
N ALA A 639 -4.52 10.92 -5.15
CA ALA A 639 -5.81 11.58 -5.22
C ALA A 639 -6.37 11.98 -3.84
N LEU A 640 -6.18 11.15 -2.80
CA LEU A 640 -6.60 11.48 -1.43
C LEU A 640 -5.93 12.77 -0.90
N LYS A 641 -4.71 13.07 -1.33
CA LYS A 641 -4.00 14.29 -0.90
C LYS A 641 -4.68 15.56 -1.39
N HIS A 642 -5.27 15.54 -2.58
CA HIS A 642 -6.01 16.68 -3.14
C HIS A 642 -7.28 16.98 -2.33
N ILE A 643 -7.97 15.96 -1.81
CA ILE A 643 -9.08 16.14 -0.86
C ILE A 643 -8.59 16.86 0.40
N LEU A 644 -7.46 16.40 0.97
CA LEU A 644 -6.88 17.01 2.16
C LEU A 644 -6.37 18.44 1.89
N ASN A 645 -5.83 18.73 0.71
CA ASN A 645 -5.38 20.06 0.30
C ASN A 645 -6.54 21.05 0.19
N ILE A 646 -7.67 20.66 -0.44
CA ILE A 646 -8.87 21.50 -0.51
C ILE A 646 -9.31 21.92 0.90
N SER A 647 -9.30 20.99 1.86
CA SER A 647 -9.56 21.30 3.27
C SER A 647 -8.53 22.25 3.88
N ARG A 648 -7.23 22.12 3.57
CA ARG A 648 -6.18 23.04 4.05
C ARG A 648 -6.41 24.46 3.51
N HIS A 649 -6.69 24.58 2.21
CA HIS A 649 -7.05 25.87 1.58
C HIS A 649 -8.29 26.48 2.24
N GLY A 650 -9.33 25.67 2.48
CA GLY A 650 -10.53 26.10 3.20
C GLY A 650 -10.25 26.58 4.63
N ASN A 651 -9.43 25.86 5.39
CA ASN A 651 -9.00 26.26 6.74
C ASN A 651 -8.24 27.58 6.71
N GLN A 652 -7.29 27.74 5.79
CA GLN A 652 -6.51 28.97 5.62
C GLN A 652 -7.42 30.15 5.27
N TYR A 653 -8.34 29.94 4.33
CA TYR A 653 -9.31 30.95 3.91
C TYR A 653 -10.18 31.45 5.08
N ILE A 654 -10.77 30.52 5.85
CA ILE A 654 -11.51 30.85 7.06
C ILE A 654 -10.62 31.61 8.06
N GLN A 655 -9.38 31.18 8.23
CA GLN A 655 -8.47 31.73 9.25
C GLN A 655 -8.04 33.16 8.94
N VAL A 656 -7.70 33.46 7.68
CA VAL A 656 -7.31 34.80 7.23
C VAL A 656 -8.50 35.75 7.30
N ASN A 657 -9.70 35.28 6.90
CA ASN A 657 -10.89 36.13 6.85
C ASN A 657 -11.56 36.37 8.21
N GLN A 658 -11.34 35.50 9.20
CA GLN A 658 -11.88 35.64 10.57
C GLN A 658 -13.40 35.95 10.63
N PRO A 659 -14.27 35.17 9.95
CA PRO A 659 -15.71 35.47 9.88
C PRO A 659 -16.39 35.57 11.26
N TRP A 660 -15.91 34.82 12.27
CA TRP A 660 -16.43 34.88 13.64
C TRP A 660 -16.14 36.21 14.38
N LYS A 661 -15.20 37.02 13.86
CA LYS A 661 -14.97 38.39 14.33
C LYS A 661 -15.75 39.38 13.47
N LYS A 662 -15.60 39.29 12.14
CA LYS A 662 -16.23 40.21 11.17
C LYS A 662 -17.76 40.26 11.28
N ILE A 663 -18.39 39.15 11.68
CA ILE A 663 -19.85 39.11 11.92
C ILE A 663 -20.34 40.06 13.03
N LYS A 664 -19.45 40.51 13.92
CA LYS A 664 -19.76 41.45 15.00
C LYS A 664 -19.47 42.92 14.62
N GLY A 665 -19.02 43.14 13.39
CA GLY A 665 -18.64 44.45 12.88
C GLY A 665 -19.76 45.16 12.15
N GLU A 666 -19.37 46.14 11.34
CA GLU A 666 -20.27 46.94 10.49
C GLU A 666 -20.87 46.10 9.35
N GLU A 667 -21.89 46.63 8.66
CA GLU A 667 -22.65 45.90 7.62
C GLU A 667 -21.75 45.28 6.54
N SER A 668 -20.70 45.99 6.10
CA SER A 668 -19.73 45.47 5.12
C SER A 668 -18.92 44.28 5.64
N GLU A 669 -18.57 44.27 6.93
CA GLU A 669 -17.87 43.15 7.57
C GLU A 669 -18.80 41.95 7.78
N ARG A 670 -20.07 42.21 8.10
CA ARG A 670 -21.11 41.17 8.21
C ARG A 670 -21.37 40.48 6.87
N LEU A 671 -21.48 41.27 5.80
CA LEU A 671 -21.61 40.76 4.44
C LEU A 671 -20.41 39.91 4.04
N ARG A 672 -19.19 40.38 4.35
CA ARG A 672 -17.97 39.59 4.12
C ARG A 672 -17.96 38.28 4.91
N ALA A 673 -18.37 38.30 6.17
CA ALA A 673 -18.51 37.08 6.98
C ALA A 673 -19.55 36.12 6.39
N GLY A 674 -20.62 36.66 5.80
CA GLY A 674 -21.61 35.93 5.01
C GLY A 674 -20.98 35.21 3.82
N THR A 675 -20.33 35.94 2.91
CA THR A 675 -19.67 35.34 1.73
C THR A 675 -18.70 34.23 2.14
N VAL A 676 -17.81 34.49 3.11
CA VAL A 676 -16.82 33.51 3.58
C VAL A 676 -17.48 32.24 4.10
N THR A 677 -18.57 32.38 4.86
CA THR A 677 -19.32 31.26 5.42
C THR A 677 -20.03 30.46 4.33
N GLY A 678 -20.67 31.15 3.37
CA GLY A 678 -21.36 30.51 2.24
C GLY A 678 -20.40 29.77 1.30
N VAL A 679 -19.25 30.35 0.98
CA VAL A 679 -18.21 29.68 0.17
C VAL A 679 -17.66 28.47 0.92
N ALA A 680 -17.33 28.61 2.22
CA ALA A 680 -16.78 27.53 3.01
C ALA A 680 -17.72 26.31 3.12
N VAL A 681 -19.02 26.52 3.33
CA VAL A 681 -19.98 25.41 3.43
C VAL A 681 -20.21 24.70 2.08
N ASN A 682 -20.08 25.42 0.96
CA ASN A 682 -20.09 24.82 -0.37
C ASN A 682 -18.83 24.00 -0.66
N ILE A 683 -17.64 24.43 -0.21
CA ILE A 683 -16.43 23.59 -0.26
C ILE A 683 -16.62 22.33 0.58
N ALA A 684 -17.24 22.45 1.78
CA ALA A 684 -17.56 21.28 2.60
C ALA A 684 -18.53 20.31 1.90
N CYS A 685 -19.50 20.85 1.13
CA CYS A 685 -20.37 20.03 0.28
C CYS A 685 -19.57 19.29 -0.81
N LEU A 686 -18.67 19.96 -1.53
CA LEU A 686 -17.79 19.31 -2.52
C LEU A 686 -16.94 18.20 -1.88
N LEU A 687 -16.29 18.50 -0.75
CA LEU A 687 -15.47 17.53 -0.01
C LEU A 687 -16.27 16.29 0.36
N SER A 688 -17.55 16.44 0.74
CA SER A 688 -18.42 15.30 1.03
C SER A 688 -18.54 14.35 -0.17
N VAL A 689 -18.60 14.87 -1.40
CA VAL A 689 -18.73 14.06 -2.62
C VAL A 689 -17.39 13.41 -2.98
N MET A 690 -16.29 14.17 -2.96
CA MET A 690 -14.95 13.64 -3.24
C MET A 690 -14.52 12.56 -2.22
N LEU A 691 -15.00 12.66 -0.97
CA LEU A 691 -14.71 11.70 0.08
C LEU A 691 -15.52 10.41 -0.03
N LEU A 692 -16.62 10.38 -0.78
CA LEU A 692 -17.51 9.20 -0.88
C LEU A 692 -16.77 7.91 -1.27
N PRO A 693 -15.83 7.90 -2.23
CA PRO A 693 -15.07 6.69 -2.54
C PRO A 693 -14.19 6.20 -1.38
N TYR A 694 -13.72 7.10 -0.51
CA TYR A 694 -12.76 6.82 0.56
C TYR A 694 -13.43 6.50 1.89
N MET A 695 -14.35 7.35 2.35
CA MET A 695 -15.03 7.28 3.64
C MET A 695 -16.56 7.46 3.43
N PRO A 696 -17.24 6.42 2.93
CA PRO A 696 -18.64 6.53 2.50
C PRO A 696 -19.61 6.92 3.60
N LEU A 697 -19.40 6.49 4.85
CA LEU A 697 -20.28 6.83 5.97
C LEU A 697 -20.10 8.30 6.38
N VAL A 698 -18.85 8.76 6.52
CA VAL A 698 -18.56 10.16 6.85
C VAL A 698 -19.06 11.09 5.75
N SER A 699 -18.88 10.67 4.49
CA SER A 699 -19.42 11.37 3.32
C SER A 699 -20.95 11.53 3.41
N GLN A 700 -21.68 10.49 3.81
CA GLN A 700 -23.12 10.56 4.05
C GLN A 700 -23.47 11.49 5.23
N ILE A 701 -22.78 11.35 6.37
CA ILE A 701 -22.99 12.19 7.55
C ILE A 701 -22.83 13.68 7.20
N ILE A 702 -21.79 14.05 6.44
CA ILE A 702 -21.59 15.44 6.03
C ILE A 702 -22.78 15.92 5.18
N ARG A 703 -23.23 15.13 4.21
CA ARG A 703 -24.38 15.51 3.37
C ARG A 703 -25.66 15.67 4.19
N ASP A 704 -25.91 14.78 5.15
CA ASP A 704 -27.08 14.84 6.03
C ASP A 704 -27.03 16.10 6.92
N GLN A 705 -25.87 16.40 7.51
CA GLN A 705 -25.68 17.63 8.31
C GLN A 705 -25.85 18.90 7.47
N LEU A 706 -25.44 18.88 6.20
CA LEU A 706 -25.60 20.02 5.29
C LEU A 706 -26.97 20.05 4.60
N ASN A 707 -27.80 19.01 4.79
CA ASN A 707 -29.02 18.78 4.02
C ASN A 707 -28.77 18.94 2.50
N ALA A 708 -27.67 18.36 2.02
CA ALA A 708 -27.19 18.59 0.67
C ALA A 708 -28.14 17.96 -0.37
N PRO A 709 -28.49 18.65 -1.46
CA PRO A 709 -29.32 18.08 -2.51
C PRO A 709 -28.69 16.82 -3.12
N GLN A 710 -29.47 15.77 -3.35
CA GLN A 710 -28.96 14.50 -3.89
C GLN A 710 -28.23 14.66 -5.23
N SER A 711 -28.61 15.66 -6.03
CA SER A 711 -27.96 15.98 -7.31
C SER A 711 -26.49 16.37 -7.18
N CYS A 712 -26.06 16.91 -6.02
CA CYS A 712 -24.67 17.36 -5.82
C CYS A 712 -23.65 16.25 -6.02
N VAL A 713 -24.04 15.01 -5.69
CA VAL A 713 -23.20 13.81 -5.79
C VAL A 713 -22.77 13.56 -7.24
N TYR A 714 -23.65 13.80 -8.19
CA TYR A 714 -23.41 13.49 -9.61
C TYR A 714 -22.96 14.70 -10.41
N THR A 715 -23.42 15.91 -10.08
CA THR A 715 -23.10 17.11 -10.85
C THR A 715 -21.61 17.48 -10.80
N MET A 716 -20.95 17.36 -9.63
CA MET A 716 -19.61 17.94 -9.44
C MET A 716 -18.45 17.11 -10.03
N LEU A 717 -18.60 15.78 -10.13
CA LEU A 717 -17.53 14.90 -10.64
C LEU A 717 -17.77 14.40 -12.07
N GLN A 718 -18.96 14.60 -12.64
CA GLN A 718 -19.21 14.26 -14.05
C GLN A 718 -18.42 15.15 -15.01
N GLY A 719 -18.23 14.67 -16.25
CA GLY A 719 -17.46 15.39 -17.27
C GLY A 719 -16.02 15.65 -16.82
N SER A 720 -15.55 16.89 -16.98
CA SER A 720 -14.22 17.33 -16.51
C SER A 720 -14.16 17.63 -15.00
N GLY A 721 -15.27 17.49 -14.28
CA GLY A 721 -15.42 17.97 -12.92
C GLY A 721 -15.59 19.49 -12.88
N THR A 722 -16.50 19.97 -12.04
CA THR A 722 -16.76 21.41 -11.91
C THR A 722 -17.21 21.72 -10.50
N PHE A 723 -16.54 22.68 -9.87
CA PHE A 723 -16.96 23.18 -8.56
C PHE A 723 -18.09 24.21 -8.75
N VAL A 724 -19.28 23.87 -8.26
CA VAL A 724 -20.49 24.70 -8.41
C VAL A 724 -21.06 25.11 -7.06
N CYS A 725 -21.82 26.20 -7.03
CA CYS A 725 -22.62 26.58 -5.88
C CYS A 725 -23.78 25.59 -5.70
N SER A 726 -23.61 24.65 -4.78
CA SER A 726 -24.59 23.58 -4.49
C SER A 726 -25.56 23.93 -3.38
N LEU A 727 -25.12 24.76 -2.46
CA LEU A 727 -25.91 25.29 -1.36
C LEU A 727 -26.07 26.79 -1.62
N SER A 728 -27.18 27.17 -2.26
CA SER A 728 -27.48 28.55 -2.60
C SER A 728 -27.90 29.36 -1.38
N ALA A 729 -27.88 30.69 -1.49
CA ALA A 729 -28.34 31.57 -0.42
C ALA A 729 -29.80 31.24 -0.05
N GLY A 730 -30.08 31.12 1.25
CA GLY A 730 -31.37 30.69 1.79
C GLY A 730 -31.51 29.18 1.99
N HIS A 731 -30.60 28.35 1.45
CA HIS A 731 -30.59 26.91 1.73
C HIS A 731 -30.47 26.63 3.23
N ARG A 732 -31.34 25.78 3.79
CA ARG A 732 -31.33 25.44 5.22
C ARG A 732 -30.56 24.13 5.44
N ILE A 733 -29.46 24.23 6.19
CA ILE A 733 -28.67 23.06 6.60
C ILE A 733 -29.33 22.33 7.78
N GLY A 734 -28.90 21.09 8.01
CA GLY A 734 -29.32 20.27 9.14
C GLY A 734 -28.55 20.61 10.43
N THR A 735 -28.51 19.65 11.35
CA THR A 735 -27.79 19.80 12.63
C THR A 735 -26.34 19.37 12.47
N VAL A 736 -25.40 20.26 12.78
CA VAL A 736 -23.97 19.98 12.66
C VAL A 736 -23.44 19.27 13.91
N SER A 737 -22.57 18.29 13.72
CA SER A 737 -21.90 17.57 14.82
C SER A 737 -20.46 17.21 14.45
N PRO A 738 -19.54 17.12 15.44
CA PRO A 738 -18.16 16.74 15.17
C PRO A 738 -18.05 15.42 14.42
N LEU A 739 -17.32 15.43 13.29
CA LEU A 739 -17.18 14.26 12.40
C LEU A 739 -16.21 13.18 12.93
N PHE A 740 -15.13 13.59 13.59
CA PHE A 740 -14.05 12.70 13.99
C PHE A 740 -13.76 12.82 15.48
N GLN A 741 -13.33 11.70 16.06
CA GLN A 741 -12.84 11.64 17.43
C GLN A 741 -11.33 11.50 17.42
N LYS A 742 -10.69 12.04 18.47
CA LYS A 742 -9.26 11.91 18.68
C LYS A 742 -8.94 10.45 19.05
N LEU A 743 -7.89 9.91 18.45
CA LEU A 743 -7.32 8.63 18.88
C LEU A 743 -6.33 8.91 20.00
N GLU A 744 -6.65 8.41 21.20
CA GLU A 744 -5.84 8.63 22.40
C GLU A 744 -4.66 7.67 22.48
N ALA A 745 -3.53 8.17 22.99
CA ALA A 745 -2.28 7.39 23.06
C ALA A 745 -2.45 6.08 23.86
N GLU A 746 -3.20 6.11 24.96
CA GLU A 746 -3.46 4.94 25.79
C GLU A 746 -4.27 3.86 25.05
N GLN A 747 -5.31 4.27 24.31
CA GLN A 747 -6.11 3.37 23.47
C GLN A 747 -5.22 2.71 22.40
N ILE A 748 -4.36 3.50 21.77
CA ILE A 748 -3.49 3.04 20.68
C ILE A 748 -2.40 2.09 21.19
N GLU A 749 -1.79 2.37 22.33
CA GLU A 749 -0.81 1.44 22.94
C GLU A 749 -1.48 0.12 23.39
N ALA A 750 -2.71 0.18 23.91
CA ALA A 750 -3.47 -1.03 24.26
C ALA A 750 -3.76 -1.89 23.01
N LEU A 751 -4.17 -1.27 21.90
CA LEU A 751 -4.40 -1.97 20.63
C LEU A 751 -3.10 -2.50 20.04
N LYS A 752 -2.01 -1.71 20.05
CA LYS A 752 -0.69 -2.14 19.59
C LYS A 752 -0.21 -3.38 20.35
N LYS A 753 -0.38 -3.40 21.67
CA LYS A 753 -0.06 -4.58 22.49
C LYS A 753 -0.95 -5.77 22.17
N ARG A 754 -2.25 -5.55 21.95
CA ARG A 754 -3.22 -6.61 21.60
C ARG A 754 -2.86 -7.33 20.29
N PHE A 755 -2.33 -6.60 19.30
CA PHE A 755 -2.07 -7.12 17.96
C PHE A 755 -0.57 -7.28 17.62
N GLY A 756 0.34 -7.03 18.57
CA GLY A 756 1.79 -7.18 18.39
C GLY A 756 2.30 -8.62 18.35
N GLY A 757 1.43 -9.61 18.53
CA GLY A 757 1.77 -11.04 18.63
C GLY A 757 2.24 -11.47 20.01
N HIS A 758 2.45 -12.77 20.16
CA HIS A 758 3.02 -13.34 21.39
C HIS A 758 4.53 -13.48 21.22
N THR A 759 5.31 -12.98 22.18
CA THR A 759 6.75 -13.21 22.19
C THR A 759 6.98 -14.73 22.26
N PRO A 760 7.73 -15.35 21.35
CA PRO A 760 8.04 -16.77 21.48
C PRO A 760 8.89 -16.93 22.74
N SER A 761 8.30 -17.52 23.79
CA SER A 761 9.08 -18.27 24.76
C SER A 761 9.87 -19.34 23.99
N THR A 762 11.14 -19.48 24.33
CA THR A 762 12.12 -20.45 23.81
C THR A 762 11.47 -21.82 23.47
N PRO A 763 11.93 -22.54 22.42
CA PRO A 763 11.22 -23.70 21.90
C PRO A 763 10.99 -24.74 23.01
N ALA A 764 9.72 -25.06 23.24
CA ALA A 764 9.33 -26.17 24.09
C ALA A 764 9.92 -27.47 23.52
N ALA A 765 10.67 -28.19 24.36
CA ALA A 765 11.05 -29.55 24.09
C ALA A 765 9.80 -30.43 23.89
N ALA A 766 9.89 -31.39 22.98
CA ALA A 766 8.86 -32.34 22.61
C ALA A 766 8.33 -33.15 23.83
N PRO A 767 7.11 -33.71 23.76
CA PRO A 767 6.38 -34.19 24.93
C PRO A 767 6.91 -35.56 25.40
N ALA A 768 7.27 -35.64 26.68
CA ALA A 768 7.49 -36.91 27.37
C ALA A 768 6.21 -37.35 28.11
N ALA A 769 5.94 -38.64 27.97
CA ALA A 769 4.86 -39.47 28.50
C ALA A 769 4.20 -39.08 29.84
N ALA A 770 2.92 -39.43 29.92
CA ALA A 770 2.06 -39.35 31.09
C ALA A 770 2.62 -40.09 32.31
N ILE A 771 2.57 -39.42 33.47
CA ILE A 771 2.58 -40.06 34.80
C ILE A 771 1.49 -39.40 35.65
N LYS A 772 0.54 -40.22 36.13
CA LYS A 772 -0.42 -39.88 37.20
C LYS A 772 0.34 -39.69 38.52
N VAL A 773 0.10 -38.60 39.25
CA VAL A 773 0.36 -38.57 40.70
C VAL A 773 -0.75 -37.81 41.43
N ALA A 774 -1.10 -38.39 42.57
CA ALA A 774 -2.12 -38.09 43.54
C ALA A 774 -2.11 -36.67 44.13
N ALA A 775 -3.28 -36.28 44.63
CA ALA A 775 -3.50 -35.15 45.51
C ALA A 775 -2.68 -35.26 46.81
N VAL A 776 -2.15 -34.12 47.27
CA VAL A 776 -1.71 -33.93 48.65
C VAL A 776 -2.28 -32.60 49.13
N GLU A 777 -3.07 -32.68 50.20
CA GLU A 777 -3.67 -31.58 50.94
C GLU A 777 -2.62 -30.80 51.74
N GLY A 778 -2.89 -29.50 51.99
CA GLY A 778 -2.29 -28.75 53.09
C GLY A 778 -1.65 -27.40 52.73
N VAL A 779 -2.44 -26.41 52.30
CA VAL A 779 -2.02 -24.99 52.31
C VAL A 779 -2.48 -24.37 53.62
N ASP A 780 -1.54 -24.00 54.48
CA ASP A 780 -1.82 -23.29 55.74
C ASP A 780 -2.15 -21.81 55.43
N SER A 781 -3.44 -21.56 55.18
CA SER A 781 -3.99 -20.27 54.70
C SER A 781 -3.65 -19.10 55.64
N GLU A 782 -3.54 -19.35 56.95
CA GLU A 782 -3.30 -18.30 57.95
C GLU A 782 -1.85 -17.81 57.91
N LYS A 783 -0.90 -18.72 57.62
CA LYS A 783 0.52 -18.41 57.48
C LYS A 783 0.84 -17.66 56.17
N ALA A 784 0.12 -17.97 55.09
CA ALA A 784 0.24 -17.25 53.82
C ALA A 784 -0.22 -15.79 53.96
N GLU A 785 -1.35 -15.53 54.62
CA GLU A 785 -1.85 -14.17 54.85
C GLU A 785 -0.89 -13.32 55.69
N GLN A 786 -0.29 -13.89 56.75
CA GLN A 786 0.72 -13.20 57.57
C GLN A 786 1.98 -12.85 56.74
N LEU A 787 2.43 -13.76 55.88
CA LEU A 787 3.58 -13.54 55.00
C LEU A 787 3.30 -12.48 53.92
N VAL A 788 2.08 -12.43 53.36
CA VAL A 788 1.67 -11.36 52.43
C VAL A 788 1.79 -9.99 53.11
N LYS A 789 1.31 -9.87 54.35
CA LYS A 789 1.38 -8.62 55.11
C LYS A 789 2.83 -8.22 55.42
N ALA A 790 3.66 -9.18 55.84
CA ALA A 790 5.08 -8.94 56.11
C ALA A 790 5.87 -8.53 54.85
N VAL A 791 5.55 -9.11 53.68
CA VAL A 791 6.15 -8.72 52.39
C VAL A 791 5.76 -7.29 52.01
N ALA A 792 4.51 -6.90 52.25
CA ALA A 792 4.04 -5.54 51.98
C ALA A 792 4.75 -4.51 52.87
N GLU A 793 4.79 -4.74 54.19
CA GLU A 793 5.43 -3.85 55.17
C GLU A 793 6.94 -3.70 54.89
N GLN A 794 7.63 -4.81 54.60
CA GLN A 794 9.06 -4.78 54.27
C GLN A 794 9.31 -4.10 52.92
N GLY A 795 8.38 -4.23 51.96
CA GLY A 795 8.42 -3.52 50.68
C GLY A 795 8.31 -2.01 50.83
N ASP A 796 7.44 -1.55 51.72
CA ASP A 796 7.27 -0.12 52.04
C ASP A 796 8.49 0.45 52.74
N LYS A 797 9.10 -0.31 53.65
CA LYS A 797 10.34 0.09 54.32
C LYS A 797 11.50 0.27 53.33
N VAL A 798 11.64 -0.63 52.36
CA VAL A 798 12.65 -0.50 51.29
C VAL A 798 12.37 0.72 50.40
N ARG A 799 11.10 1.00 50.08
CA ARG A 799 10.71 2.19 49.31
C ARG A 799 11.02 3.49 50.05
N ALA A 800 10.72 3.54 51.35
CA ALA A 800 11.03 4.68 52.21
C ALA A 800 12.54 4.94 52.31
N LEU A 801 13.35 3.89 52.51
CA LEU A 801 14.81 4.02 52.58
C LEU A 801 15.44 4.47 51.25
N LYS A 802 14.89 4.03 50.12
CA LYS A 802 15.31 4.51 48.78
C LYS A 802 14.92 5.98 48.55
N ALA A 803 13.73 6.38 48.99
CA ALA A 803 13.27 7.77 48.89
C ALA A 803 14.13 8.71 49.75
N GLN A 804 14.59 8.25 50.92
CA GLN A 804 15.48 8.98 51.82
C GLN A 804 16.97 8.93 51.42
N LYS A 805 17.31 8.29 50.29
CA LYS A 805 18.69 8.11 49.80
C LYS A 805 19.64 7.52 50.86
N ALA A 806 19.16 6.54 51.63
CA ALA A 806 20.00 5.83 52.60
C ALA A 806 21.19 5.11 51.94
N GLU A 807 22.23 4.85 52.73
CA GLU A 807 23.43 4.10 52.33
C GLU A 807 23.07 2.80 51.57
N LYS A 808 23.78 2.54 50.47
CA LYS A 808 23.44 1.44 49.54
C LYS A 808 23.48 0.08 50.22
N ASP A 809 24.37 -0.11 51.19
CA ASP A 809 24.52 -1.37 51.92
C ASP A 809 23.33 -1.63 52.86
N VAL A 810 22.76 -0.58 53.43
CA VAL A 810 21.55 -0.65 54.29
C VAL A 810 20.32 -1.02 53.44
N ILE A 811 20.19 -0.40 52.26
CA ILE A 811 19.09 -0.74 51.33
C ILE A 811 19.26 -2.18 50.82
N ALA A 812 20.49 -2.62 50.52
CA ALA A 812 20.75 -3.97 50.06
C ALA A 812 20.38 -5.04 51.10
N ALA A 813 20.67 -4.80 52.38
CA ALA A 813 20.29 -5.70 53.46
C ALA A 813 18.76 -5.87 53.57
N GLU A 814 18.01 -4.76 53.54
CA GLU A 814 16.54 -4.79 53.65
C GLU A 814 15.87 -5.38 52.39
N VAL A 815 16.48 -5.22 51.20
CA VAL A 815 16.03 -5.86 49.94
C VAL A 815 16.25 -7.38 49.98
N SER A 816 17.37 -7.86 50.52
CA SER A 816 17.60 -9.30 50.69
C SER A 816 16.54 -9.93 51.61
N LYS A 817 16.21 -9.25 52.71
CA LYS A 817 15.16 -9.69 53.64
C LYS A 817 13.78 -9.74 52.98
N LEU A 818 13.47 -8.77 52.11
CA LEU A 818 12.24 -8.78 51.30
C LEU A 818 12.21 -9.97 50.32
N LEU A 819 13.35 -10.32 49.71
CA LEU A 819 13.43 -11.48 48.83
C LEU A 819 13.21 -12.80 49.58
N GLU A 820 13.78 -12.94 50.77
CA GLU A 820 13.56 -14.12 51.61
C GLU A 820 12.10 -14.28 52.02
N LEU A 821 11.43 -13.20 52.43
CA LEU A 821 9.99 -13.23 52.75
C LEU A 821 9.13 -13.63 51.55
N LYS A 822 9.47 -13.16 50.35
CA LYS A 822 8.78 -13.57 49.12
C LYS A 822 9.00 -15.03 48.76
N THR A 823 10.21 -15.55 49.00
CA THR A 823 10.52 -16.98 48.83
C THR A 823 9.72 -17.83 49.81
N GLN A 824 9.61 -17.41 51.07
CA GLN A 824 8.80 -18.09 52.08
C GLN A 824 7.31 -18.06 51.74
N LEU A 825 6.80 -16.94 51.21
CA LEU A 825 5.42 -16.85 50.72
C LEU A 825 5.17 -17.79 49.52
N ALA A 826 6.08 -17.83 48.55
CA ALA A 826 5.95 -18.72 47.39
C ALA A 826 5.97 -20.21 47.78
N LEU A 827 6.77 -20.58 48.78
CA LEU A 827 6.79 -21.91 49.36
C LEU A 827 5.48 -22.22 50.12
N ALA A 828 4.92 -21.26 50.85
CA ALA A 828 3.64 -21.41 51.55
C ALA A 828 2.44 -21.52 50.57
N GLU A 829 2.52 -20.88 49.40
CA GLU A 829 1.51 -20.96 48.33
C GLU A 829 1.72 -22.14 47.35
N GLY A 830 2.74 -22.98 47.56
CA GLY A 830 2.99 -24.17 46.75
C GLY A 830 3.52 -23.91 45.32
N LYS A 831 4.14 -22.75 45.06
CA LYS A 831 4.73 -22.42 43.74
C LYS A 831 6.22 -22.79 43.71
N ASN A 832 6.63 -23.65 42.76
CA ASN A 832 8.03 -23.97 42.52
C ASN A 832 8.82 -22.75 42.01
N LEU A 833 9.96 -22.44 42.65
CA LEU A 833 10.85 -21.34 42.27
C LEU A 833 12.08 -21.90 41.52
N GLU A 834 12.28 -21.50 40.26
CA GLU A 834 13.57 -21.68 39.58
C GLU A 834 14.59 -20.60 40.05
N PRO A 835 15.89 -20.92 40.22
CA PRO A 835 16.87 -19.97 40.73
C PRO A 835 17.31 -18.97 39.65
N THR A 836 17.21 -17.68 39.98
CA THR A 836 17.70 -16.57 39.14
C THR A 836 19.23 -16.63 38.95
N SER A 837 19.68 -16.77 37.70
CA SER A 837 21.09 -16.68 37.33
C SER A 837 21.63 -15.25 37.48
N LYS A 838 22.78 -15.12 38.14
CA LYS A 838 23.50 -13.85 38.37
C LYS A 838 23.99 -13.27 37.04
N LYS A 839 23.51 -12.08 36.66
CA LYS A 839 24.09 -11.26 35.58
C LYS A 839 25.51 -10.80 35.97
N GLY A 840 26.50 -11.24 35.20
CA GLY A 840 27.88 -10.77 35.29
C GLY A 840 28.01 -9.29 34.90
N LYS A 841 28.77 -8.54 35.71
CA LYS A 841 29.25 -7.19 35.41
C LYS A 841 30.22 -7.25 34.23
N LYS A 842 30.02 -6.44 33.19
CA LYS A 842 31.09 -6.06 32.25
C LYS A 842 31.63 -4.68 32.67
N LYS A 843 32.95 -4.63 32.82
CA LYS A 843 33.76 -3.41 32.81
C LYS A 843 33.62 -2.70 31.47
#